data_AF-A0A6L5DTM1-F1
#
_entry.id   AF-A0A6L5DTM1-F1
#
_cell.length_a   1.000
_cell.length_b   1.000
_cell.length_c   1.000
_cell.angle_alpha   90.00
_cell.angle_beta   90.00
_cell.angle_gamma   90.00
#
_symmetry.space_group_name_H-M   'P 1'
#
loop_
_entity.id
_entity.type
_entity.pdbx_description
1 polymer ?
#
loop_
_entity_poly.entity_id
_entity_poly.type
_entity_poly.pdbx_seq_one_letter_code
_entity_poly.pdbx_strand_id
1 'polypeptide(L)'
;MSETIKENKEANDENLSFEDFTSEVLKDYRIANISRQLSILGRKEVLTGKAKFGIFGDGKEIAQIAMAKSFKEGDWRSGYYRDQTFMLASGMLTPEEFFAQLFGETQLDKNPANGGRLMNNHYASRSLNEDGSWKNLTKQKNSSADISPTAGQMPRLLGLAYASKLFRENKELHQFNEFSIKGNEVAFGTIGDSSTSEGHFWETINAAGVLKVPMAMSVWDDGWGISVPNKYQTTKSNISEVLKGFEQDEKGDGYLIYKAKGWDYPALCKMYVEGVELCRRDHTPTLFHVTEMTQPLGHSTSGSHERYKTKERLEWEKEFDPIKKMREWILSMELVEGAKLDEIEADAIEEVKQARKAAWKTFIDPIKKERDNLIKLVENAGCDCKKTERIDAITNGLKKIINPVRKDNVSAAKKILRHICSTCESFKPLKSQLQEWLKNTIEENHERYSSYLYSETELGIQNIKAVDPIYSDTSKTVNGREVLRDNFEKLFTKYPLLLTFGEDTGFIGGVNQSLEGMQEKFGELRVTDTGIREATILGQGIGLALRGMRPIAEIQYFDYLLYALQTMSDDLATMQYRTKGGQKAPVIIRTRGHRLEGIWHSGSPLSMVINSIRGVHVCVPRNMTIAAGLYNTLLESDEPALVIEPLNGYRLKEKLPDNLGEFKTSLGVPEVLNEGSDITLVTYGSCVRIAEDAVKQLKDFDISVELIDVQTLLPFDVNSRILESVKKTNRIVFFDEDVPGGATAFMMQKVLEDQKAYFYLDSEPKTITAKDHRPAYGTDGDYFSNPNAEDVFELIYEIMRESNPDKFPSIYIN
;
A
#
# COMPACT_ATOMS: atom_id res chain seq x y z
N MET A 1 -28.99 -5.57 42.23
CA MET A 1 -30.10 -5.25 41.32
C MET A 1 -31.36 -5.07 42.16
N SER A 2 -31.73 -3.81 42.43
CA SER A 2 -32.87 -3.26 43.21
C SER A 2 -32.27 -2.22 44.16
N GLU A 3 -32.07 -0.96 43.75
CA GLU A 3 -33.10 0.08 43.87
C GLU A 3 -32.80 1.30 42.97
N THR A 4 -31.78 1.25 42.10
CA THR A 4 -31.27 2.43 41.38
C THR A 4 -31.97 2.75 40.05
N ILE A 5 -33.16 2.19 39.77
CA ILE A 5 -33.88 2.38 38.48
C ILE A 5 -35.02 3.42 38.60
N LYS A 6 -35.24 4.06 39.76
CA LYS A 6 -36.45 4.89 39.95
C LYS A 6 -36.34 6.39 39.77
N GLU A 7 -35.17 6.97 39.52
CA GLU A 7 -35.04 8.43 39.38
C GLU A 7 -34.14 8.81 38.20
N ASN A 8 -34.71 8.80 37.00
CA ASN A 8 -34.33 9.65 35.86
C ASN A 8 -35.39 9.51 34.76
N LYS A 9 -36.57 10.10 35.00
CA LYS A 9 -37.57 10.37 33.96
C LYS A 9 -37.39 11.82 33.53
N GLU A 10 -36.56 12.05 32.51
CA GLU A 10 -36.63 13.16 31.55
C GLU A 10 -35.36 13.21 30.69
N ALA A 11 -35.23 12.24 29.78
CA ALA A 11 -34.51 12.35 28.51
C ALA A 11 -34.97 11.17 27.63
N ASN A 12 -35.20 11.42 26.35
CA ASN A 12 -35.70 10.43 25.38
C ASN A 12 -34.87 9.14 25.37
N ASP A 13 -35.45 8.04 25.86
CA ASP A 13 -34.89 6.70 25.76
C ASP A 13 -35.96 5.76 25.18
N GLU A 14 -35.73 5.27 23.96
CA GLU A 14 -36.46 4.12 23.41
C GLU A 14 -36.00 2.87 24.19
N ASN A 15 -36.71 2.53 25.28
CA ASN A 15 -36.50 1.24 25.94
C ASN A 15 -36.89 0.12 24.96
N LEU A 16 -35.89 -0.61 24.43
CA LEU A 16 -36.12 -1.83 23.64
C LEU A 16 -37.07 -2.77 24.39
N SER A 17 -38.09 -3.27 23.70
CA SER A 17 -38.97 -4.29 24.29
C SER A 17 -38.19 -5.61 24.48
N PHE A 18 -38.69 -6.48 25.36
CA PHE A 18 -38.12 -7.83 25.53
C PHE A 18 -38.10 -8.61 24.20
N GLU A 19 -39.11 -8.39 23.36
CA GLU A 19 -39.21 -8.98 22.03
C GLU A 19 -38.12 -8.44 21.08
N ASP A 20 -37.88 -7.13 21.08
CA ASP A 20 -36.83 -6.51 20.26
C ASP A 20 -35.44 -6.99 20.68
N PHE A 21 -35.17 -7.04 22.00
CA PHE A 21 -33.91 -7.55 22.54
C PHE A 21 -33.68 -9.01 22.15
N THR A 22 -34.71 -9.85 22.30
CA THR A 22 -34.65 -11.26 21.92
C THR A 22 -34.37 -11.42 20.43
N SER A 23 -35.05 -10.65 19.58
CA SER A 23 -34.85 -10.64 18.14
C SER A 23 -33.42 -10.27 17.74
N GLU A 24 -32.85 -9.24 18.37
CA GLU A 24 -31.47 -8.81 18.15
C GLU A 24 -30.45 -9.91 18.52
N VAL A 25 -30.63 -10.54 19.69
CA VAL A 25 -29.77 -11.65 20.15
C VAL A 25 -29.82 -12.84 19.19
N LEU A 26 -31.01 -13.21 18.69
CA LEU A 26 -31.16 -14.31 17.75
C LEU A 26 -30.54 -14.00 16.38
N LYS A 27 -30.61 -12.74 15.93
CA LYS A 27 -29.94 -12.29 14.71
C LYS A 27 -28.43 -12.42 14.84
N ASP A 28 -27.86 -12.01 15.97
CA ASP A 28 -26.43 -12.15 16.25
C ASP A 28 -26.00 -13.61 16.30
N TYR A 29 -26.79 -14.45 16.99
CA TYR A 29 -26.55 -15.89 17.05
C TYR A 29 -26.57 -16.54 15.64
N ARG A 30 -27.49 -16.10 14.78
CA ARG A 30 -27.55 -16.52 13.37
C ARG A 30 -26.30 -16.13 12.59
N ILE A 31 -25.84 -14.88 12.72
CA ILE A 31 -24.62 -14.39 12.05
C ILE A 31 -23.40 -15.19 12.50
N ALA A 32 -23.30 -15.49 13.79
CA ALA A 32 -22.20 -16.30 14.33
C ALA A 32 -22.18 -17.70 13.68
N ASN A 33 -23.34 -18.35 13.57
CA ASN A 33 -23.47 -19.64 12.92
C ASN A 33 -23.13 -19.60 11.42
N ILE A 34 -23.57 -18.56 10.69
CA ILE A 34 -23.18 -18.37 9.28
C ILE A 34 -21.67 -18.23 9.14
N SER A 35 -21.05 -17.39 9.96
CA SER A 35 -19.60 -17.19 9.93
C SER A 35 -18.86 -18.50 10.18
N ARG A 36 -19.30 -19.31 11.16
CA ARG A 36 -18.72 -20.63 11.42
C ARG A 36 -18.86 -21.57 10.22
N GLN A 37 -20.04 -21.62 9.60
CA GLN A 37 -20.28 -22.48 8.44
C GLN A 37 -19.48 -22.06 7.20
N LEU A 38 -19.26 -20.75 7.01
CA LEU A 38 -18.36 -20.22 5.97
C LEU A 38 -16.94 -20.76 6.16
N SER A 39 -16.42 -20.72 7.39
CA SER A 39 -15.09 -21.25 7.72
C SER A 39 -14.99 -22.77 7.46
N ILE A 40 -16.01 -23.54 7.87
CA ILE A 40 -16.05 -25.00 7.68
C ILE A 40 -16.09 -25.37 6.19
N LEU A 41 -17.00 -24.77 5.42
CA LEU A 41 -17.15 -25.08 4.00
C LEU A 41 -16.00 -24.49 3.17
N GLY A 42 -15.50 -23.31 3.51
CA GLY A 42 -14.31 -22.72 2.90
C GLY A 42 -13.10 -23.64 3.04
N ARG A 43 -12.85 -24.16 4.25
CA ARG A 43 -11.79 -25.16 4.51
C ARG A 43 -11.95 -26.39 3.62
N LYS A 44 -13.17 -26.88 3.43
CA LYS A 44 -13.46 -28.03 2.57
C LYS A 44 -13.16 -27.75 1.10
N GLU A 45 -13.45 -26.55 0.58
CA GLU A 45 -13.14 -26.20 -0.81
C GLU A 45 -11.62 -26.11 -1.07
N VAL A 46 -10.83 -25.74 -0.06
CA VAL A 46 -9.36 -25.79 -0.14
C VAL A 46 -8.85 -27.24 -0.12
N LEU A 47 -9.34 -28.07 0.81
CA LEU A 47 -8.94 -29.48 0.91
C LEU A 47 -9.33 -30.32 -0.33
N THR A 48 -10.35 -29.89 -1.07
CA THR A 48 -10.74 -30.52 -2.34
C THR A 48 -10.03 -29.93 -3.56
N GLY A 49 -9.15 -28.94 -3.38
CA GLY A 49 -8.29 -28.35 -4.40
C GLY A 49 -8.95 -27.29 -5.30
N LYS A 50 -10.21 -26.95 -5.06
CA LYS A 50 -10.93 -25.91 -5.80
C LYS A 50 -10.46 -24.50 -5.43
N ALA A 51 -10.19 -24.28 -4.15
CA ALA A 51 -9.45 -23.12 -3.67
C ALA A 51 -8.00 -23.52 -3.36
N LYS A 52 -7.07 -22.57 -3.41
CA LYS A 52 -5.62 -22.86 -3.26
C LYS A 52 -5.11 -22.75 -1.83
N PHE A 53 -5.71 -21.86 -1.04
CA PHE A 53 -5.31 -21.59 0.33
C PHE A 53 -6.50 -21.00 1.09
N GLY A 54 -6.53 -21.16 2.41
CA GLY A 54 -7.59 -20.61 3.26
C GLY A 54 -7.14 -20.33 4.68
N ILE A 55 -7.43 -19.12 5.14
CA ILE A 55 -7.39 -18.70 6.55
C ILE A 55 -8.79 -18.16 6.92
N PHE A 56 -9.33 -18.55 8.08
CA PHE A 56 -10.73 -18.29 8.44
C PHE A 56 -10.91 -17.66 9.82
N GLY A 57 -12.01 -16.94 10.06
CA GLY A 57 -12.23 -16.18 11.29
C GLY A 57 -12.86 -16.95 12.46
N ASP A 58 -12.84 -18.30 12.45
CA ASP A 58 -13.56 -19.12 13.43
C ASP A 58 -13.00 -18.99 14.86
N GLY A 59 -13.90 -19.07 15.85
CA GLY A 59 -13.60 -18.92 17.27
C GLY A 59 -13.50 -17.47 17.77
N LYS A 60 -13.80 -16.49 16.89
CA LYS A 60 -13.83 -15.06 17.22
C LYS A 60 -15.20 -14.41 16.99
N GLU A 61 -16.23 -15.21 16.76
CA GLU A 61 -17.52 -14.75 16.24
C GLU A 61 -18.21 -13.77 17.19
N ILE A 62 -18.37 -14.14 18.45
CA ILE A 62 -19.15 -13.38 19.44
C ILE A 62 -18.49 -12.03 19.77
N ALA A 63 -17.17 -12.01 19.94
CA ALA A 63 -16.43 -10.79 20.21
C ALA A 63 -16.49 -9.79 19.05
N GLN A 64 -16.42 -10.28 17.81
CA GLN A 64 -16.53 -9.44 16.62
C GLN A 64 -17.95 -8.92 16.38
N ILE A 65 -18.98 -9.70 16.70
CA ILE A 65 -20.37 -9.24 16.66
C ILE A 65 -20.59 -8.12 17.67
N ALA A 66 -20.14 -8.30 18.92
CA ALA A 66 -20.22 -7.28 19.95
C ALA A 66 -19.50 -5.98 19.53
N MET A 67 -18.31 -6.09 18.93
CA MET A 67 -17.58 -4.95 18.39
C MET A 67 -18.37 -4.23 17.26
N ALA A 68 -18.96 -4.99 16.34
CA ALA A 68 -19.70 -4.45 15.19
C ALA A 68 -20.93 -3.62 15.57
N LYS A 69 -21.52 -3.86 16.74
CA LYS A 69 -22.64 -3.05 17.27
C LYS A 69 -22.27 -1.60 17.53
N SER A 70 -21.00 -1.33 17.85
CA SER A 70 -20.51 0.03 18.13
C SER A 70 -19.89 0.72 16.91
N PHE A 71 -19.90 0.05 15.75
CA PHE A 71 -19.32 0.54 14.50
C PHE A 71 -20.38 1.25 13.65
N LYS A 72 -20.22 2.56 13.47
CA LYS A 72 -21.17 3.47 12.83
C LYS A 72 -20.73 3.82 11.39
N GLU A 73 -21.63 4.39 10.60
CA GLU A 73 -21.23 5.03 9.34
C GLU A 73 -20.20 6.14 9.61
N GLY A 74 -19.26 6.33 8.69
CA GLY A 74 -18.10 7.21 8.85
C GLY A 74 -16.91 6.53 9.55
N ASP A 75 -17.13 5.55 10.41
CA ASP A 75 -16.04 4.84 11.07
C ASP A 75 -15.20 4.03 10.09
N TRP A 76 -13.97 3.72 10.53
CA TRP A 76 -12.99 3.00 9.75
C TRP A 76 -12.54 1.74 10.45
N ARG A 77 -12.39 0.66 9.70
CA ARG A 77 -11.64 -0.54 10.11
C ARG A 77 -10.24 -0.51 9.48
N SER A 78 -9.22 -0.81 10.27
CA SER A 78 -7.92 -1.31 9.80
C SER A 78 -7.60 -2.62 10.49
N GLY A 79 -7.88 -3.73 9.81
CA GLY A 79 -8.01 -4.99 10.53
C GLY A 79 -7.12 -6.12 10.05
N TYR A 80 -7.47 -7.27 10.58
CA TYR A 80 -6.72 -8.51 10.54
C TYR A 80 -7.53 -9.57 9.80
N TYR A 81 -6.85 -10.54 9.17
CA TYR A 81 -7.47 -11.57 8.34
C TYR A 81 -8.43 -12.53 9.10
N ARG A 82 -8.61 -12.36 10.42
CA ARG A 82 -9.60 -13.10 11.21
C ARG A 82 -10.94 -12.38 11.34
N ASP A 83 -11.12 -11.20 10.75
CA ASP A 83 -12.29 -10.34 10.98
C ASP A 83 -13.55 -10.68 10.17
N GLN A 84 -13.63 -11.90 9.63
CA GLN A 84 -14.75 -12.34 8.80
C GLN A 84 -16.12 -12.09 9.44
N THR A 85 -16.26 -12.36 10.74
CA THR A 85 -17.53 -12.18 11.43
C THR A 85 -17.86 -10.70 11.59
N PHE A 86 -16.87 -9.86 11.86
CA PHE A 86 -17.06 -8.40 11.91
C PHE A 86 -17.58 -7.88 10.57
N MET A 87 -17.01 -8.35 9.46
CA MET A 87 -17.46 -7.92 8.13
C MET A 87 -18.90 -8.35 7.83
N LEU A 88 -19.30 -9.56 8.23
CA LEU A 88 -20.69 -10.03 8.13
C LEU A 88 -21.64 -9.20 9.02
N ALA A 89 -21.29 -9.03 10.30
CA ALA A 89 -22.11 -8.34 11.29
C ALA A 89 -22.27 -6.84 10.99
N SER A 90 -21.25 -6.23 10.40
CA SER A 90 -21.30 -4.82 9.97
C SER A 90 -22.03 -4.61 8.64
N GLY A 91 -22.38 -5.68 7.91
CA GLY A 91 -23.05 -5.63 6.61
C GLY A 91 -22.11 -5.36 5.42
N MET A 92 -20.81 -5.55 5.61
CA MET A 92 -19.76 -5.24 4.63
C MET A 92 -19.26 -6.48 3.86
N LEU A 93 -19.81 -7.66 4.16
CA LEU A 93 -19.52 -8.91 3.47
C LEU A 93 -20.79 -9.77 3.44
N THR A 94 -20.99 -10.44 2.32
CA THR A 94 -22.01 -11.49 2.17
C THR A 94 -21.37 -12.89 2.08
N PRO A 95 -22.12 -13.96 2.39
CA PRO A 95 -21.65 -15.33 2.19
C PRO A 95 -21.16 -15.64 0.75
N GLU A 96 -21.79 -15.04 -0.28
CA GLU A 96 -21.37 -15.23 -1.67
C GLU A 96 -20.04 -14.55 -1.97
N GLU A 97 -19.87 -13.30 -1.52
CA GLU A 97 -18.61 -12.55 -1.68
C GLU A 97 -17.45 -13.22 -0.94
N PHE A 98 -17.70 -13.83 0.22
CA PHE A 98 -16.69 -14.64 0.93
C PHE A 98 -16.14 -15.76 0.04
N PHE A 99 -17.02 -16.52 -0.63
CA PHE A 99 -16.57 -17.58 -1.54
C PHE A 99 -15.98 -17.02 -2.83
N ALA A 100 -16.47 -15.87 -3.33
CA ALA A 100 -15.86 -15.19 -4.47
C ALA A 100 -14.41 -14.80 -4.18
N GLN A 101 -14.11 -14.27 -2.99
CA GLN A 101 -12.73 -14.04 -2.53
C GLN A 101 -11.92 -15.34 -2.47
N LEU A 102 -12.49 -16.40 -1.88
CA LEU A 102 -11.81 -17.70 -1.73
C LEU A 102 -11.44 -18.33 -3.08
N PHE A 103 -12.25 -18.15 -4.12
CA PHE A 103 -11.98 -18.66 -5.46
C PHE A 103 -11.09 -17.75 -6.31
N GLY A 104 -10.85 -16.50 -5.88
CA GLY A 104 -10.10 -15.51 -6.66
C GLY A 104 -10.92 -14.92 -7.82
N GLU A 105 -12.21 -14.64 -7.57
CA GLU A 105 -13.08 -13.99 -8.53
C GLU A 105 -12.58 -12.58 -8.88
N THR A 106 -12.51 -12.30 -10.18
CA THR A 106 -11.93 -11.08 -10.76
C THR A 106 -12.95 -9.99 -11.08
N GLN A 107 -14.24 -10.34 -11.13
CA GLN A 107 -15.35 -9.43 -11.37
C GLN A 107 -15.62 -8.57 -10.13
N LEU A 108 -15.58 -7.25 -10.30
CA LEU A 108 -15.72 -6.30 -9.20
C LEU A 108 -17.13 -6.30 -8.57
N ASP A 109 -18.17 -6.60 -9.32
CA ASP A 109 -19.53 -6.71 -8.77
C ASP A 109 -19.74 -7.98 -7.93
N LYS A 110 -18.81 -8.93 -7.98
CA LYS A 110 -18.82 -10.19 -7.21
C LYS A 110 -17.76 -10.24 -6.11
N ASN A 111 -16.66 -9.51 -6.30
CA ASN A 111 -15.58 -9.33 -5.34
C ASN A 111 -15.19 -7.84 -5.25
N PRO A 112 -16.06 -7.00 -4.64
CA PRO A 112 -15.94 -5.54 -4.70
C PRO A 112 -14.74 -4.97 -3.97
N ALA A 113 -14.18 -5.71 -3.01
CA ALA A 113 -13.02 -5.27 -2.25
C ALA A 113 -11.75 -5.16 -3.11
N ASN A 114 -11.49 -6.13 -3.99
CA ASN A 114 -10.17 -6.26 -4.62
C ASN A 114 -10.15 -6.89 -6.02
N GLY A 115 -11.26 -7.43 -6.54
CA GLY A 115 -11.27 -8.06 -7.86
C GLY A 115 -10.25 -9.21 -8.00
N GLY A 116 -10.06 -10.01 -6.94
CA GLY A 116 -9.23 -11.22 -6.95
C GLY A 116 -7.74 -10.99 -6.71
N ARG A 117 -7.35 -9.78 -6.27
CA ARG A 117 -5.94 -9.40 -6.05
C ARG A 117 -5.46 -9.62 -4.62
N LEU A 118 -6.38 -9.75 -3.68
CA LEU A 118 -6.06 -10.08 -2.29
C LEU A 118 -6.40 -11.54 -1.98
N MET A 119 -5.79 -12.04 -0.90
CA MET A 119 -6.13 -13.35 -0.35
C MET A 119 -7.56 -13.35 0.21
N ASN A 120 -8.11 -14.55 0.44
CA ASN A 120 -9.36 -14.67 1.16
C ASN A 120 -9.22 -14.03 2.56
N ASN A 121 -10.30 -13.47 3.07
CA ASN A 121 -10.33 -12.73 4.35
C ASN A 121 -9.45 -11.48 4.40
N HIS A 122 -9.08 -10.91 3.26
CA HIS A 122 -8.54 -9.56 3.19
C HIS A 122 -9.62 -8.62 2.67
N TYR A 123 -10.01 -7.67 3.49
CA TYR A 123 -11.17 -6.82 3.23
C TYR A 123 -10.78 -5.41 2.86
N ALA A 124 -11.65 -4.75 2.09
CA ALA A 124 -11.57 -3.35 1.74
C ALA A 124 -12.97 -2.83 1.38
N SER A 125 -13.28 -1.59 1.73
CA SER A 125 -14.41 -0.86 1.13
C SER A 125 -13.94 -0.13 -0.14
N ARG A 126 -14.87 0.20 -1.04
CA ARG A 126 -14.56 1.07 -2.19
C ARG A 126 -14.81 2.52 -1.79
N SER A 127 -13.74 3.31 -1.70
CA SER A 127 -13.79 4.73 -1.30
C SER A 127 -13.93 5.69 -2.47
N LEU A 128 -13.77 5.19 -3.71
CA LEU A 128 -13.76 5.99 -4.93
C LEU A 128 -14.93 5.63 -5.86
N ASN A 129 -15.41 6.63 -6.60
CA ASN A 129 -16.24 6.46 -7.78
C ASN A 129 -15.38 6.01 -8.98
N GLU A 130 -16.02 5.61 -10.09
CA GLU A 130 -15.30 5.13 -11.29
C GLU A 130 -14.39 6.20 -11.92
N ASP A 131 -14.71 7.49 -11.74
CA ASP A 131 -13.92 8.63 -12.22
C ASP A 131 -12.76 9.02 -11.29
N GLY A 132 -12.57 8.30 -10.18
CA GLY A 132 -11.54 8.60 -9.17
C GLY A 132 -11.95 9.63 -8.12
N SER A 133 -13.13 10.25 -8.23
CA SER A 133 -13.65 11.14 -7.19
C SER A 133 -14.01 10.37 -5.93
N TRP A 134 -13.94 11.04 -4.78
CA TRP A 134 -14.26 10.42 -3.50
C TRP A 134 -15.76 10.16 -3.38
N LYS A 135 -16.12 8.99 -2.83
CA LYS A 135 -17.46 8.76 -2.30
C LYS A 135 -17.63 9.54 -1.00
N ASN A 136 -18.89 9.72 -0.59
CA ASN A 136 -19.17 10.21 0.74
C ASN A 136 -18.84 9.12 1.78
N LEU A 137 -17.70 9.26 2.44
CA LEU A 137 -17.16 8.30 3.40
C LEU A 137 -17.93 8.33 4.73
N THR A 138 -18.65 9.42 5.03
CA THR A 138 -19.50 9.54 6.23
C THR A 138 -20.86 8.85 6.09
N LYS A 139 -21.21 8.38 4.88
CA LYS A 139 -22.46 7.66 4.57
C LYS A 139 -22.27 6.17 4.34
N GLN A 140 -21.11 5.64 4.73
CA GLN A 140 -20.81 4.22 4.65
C GLN A 140 -19.91 3.81 5.81
N LYS A 141 -19.85 2.51 6.06
CA LYS A 141 -18.83 1.91 6.91
C LYS A 141 -17.57 1.66 6.09
N ASN A 142 -16.42 2.11 6.57
CA ASN A 142 -15.18 2.08 5.80
C ASN A 142 -14.23 0.98 6.30
N SER A 143 -13.50 0.34 5.39
CA SER A 143 -12.39 -0.56 5.74
C SER A 143 -11.21 -0.25 4.84
N SER A 144 -10.08 0.13 5.42
CA SER A 144 -8.81 0.18 4.68
C SER A 144 -8.47 -1.22 4.17
N ALA A 145 -7.83 -1.30 3.01
CA ALA A 145 -7.45 -2.58 2.42
C ALA A 145 -6.41 -3.34 3.29
N ASP A 146 -6.76 -4.56 3.67
CA ASP A 146 -5.91 -5.45 4.47
C ASP A 146 -4.62 -5.86 3.75
N ILE A 147 -3.61 -6.22 4.54
CA ILE A 147 -2.32 -6.75 4.10
C ILE A 147 -1.97 -8.01 4.93
N SER A 148 -1.14 -8.89 4.37
CA SER A 148 -0.74 -10.14 5.04
C SER A 148 0.24 -9.98 6.20
N PRO A 149 1.29 -9.13 6.11
CA PRO A 149 2.25 -8.97 7.19
C PRO A 149 1.54 -8.52 8.47
N THR A 150 1.62 -9.35 9.50
CA THR A 150 0.89 -9.07 10.74
C THR A 150 1.45 -7.83 11.42
N ALA A 151 0.57 -7.06 12.05
CA ALA A 151 0.85 -5.73 12.61
C ALA A 151 1.15 -4.61 11.59
N GLY A 152 1.34 -4.92 10.30
CA GLY A 152 1.56 -3.91 9.27
C GLY A 152 0.39 -2.93 9.08
N GLN A 153 -0.83 -3.30 9.51
CA GLN A 153 -2.00 -2.41 9.52
C GLN A 153 -1.96 -1.36 10.65
N MET A 154 -1.16 -1.57 11.69
CA MET A 154 -1.14 -0.72 12.90
C MET A 154 -0.72 0.72 12.60
N PRO A 155 0.36 0.99 11.85
CA PRO A 155 0.77 2.37 11.57
C PRO A 155 -0.32 3.16 10.82
N ARG A 156 -1.01 2.52 9.88
CA ARG A 156 -2.11 3.13 9.13
C ARG A 156 -3.35 3.39 10.00
N LEU A 157 -3.65 2.50 10.94
CA LEU A 157 -4.71 2.69 11.92
C LEU A 157 -4.54 4.00 12.70
N LEU A 158 -3.30 4.33 13.07
CA LEU A 158 -2.97 5.59 13.74
C LEU A 158 -3.37 6.80 12.90
N GLY A 159 -3.04 6.79 11.60
CA GLY A 159 -3.42 7.87 10.68
C GLY A 159 -4.93 8.02 10.50
N LEU A 160 -5.65 6.89 10.42
CA LEU A 160 -7.11 6.89 10.35
C LEU A 160 -7.73 7.54 11.60
N ALA A 161 -7.20 7.24 12.79
CA ALA A 161 -7.64 7.86 14.03
C ALA A 161 -7.23 9.35 14.11
N TYR A 162 -6.01 9.67 13.69
CA TYR A 162 -5.47 11.03 13.74
C TYR A 162 -6.26 11.99 12.85
N ALA A 163 -6.76 11.52 11.70
CA ALA A 163 -7.67 12.29 10.85
C ALA A 163 -8.88 12.83 11.63
N SER A 164 -9.50 12.03 12.50
CA SER A 164 -10.63 12.47 13.31
C SER A 164 -10.25 13.60 14.27
N LYS A 165 -9.07 13.55 14.90
CA LYS A 165 -8.58 14.64 15.75
C LYS A 165 -8.42 15.93 14.96
N LEU A 166 -7.78 15.84 13.79
CA LEU A 166 -7.58 16.99 12.90
C LEU A 166 -8.92 17.61 12.44
N PHE A 167 -9.89 16.79 12.02
CA PHE A 167 -11.22 17.27 11.66
C PHE A 167 -12.00 17.88 12.83
N ARG A 168 -11.72 17.48 14.07
CA ARG A 168 -12.37 18.01 15.27
C ARG A 168 -11.78 19.35 15.69
N GLU A 169 -10.46 19.46 15.66
CA GLU A 169 -9.73 20.60 16.23
C GLU A 169 -9.49 21.71 15.20
N ASN A 170 -9.36 21.38 13.92
CA ASN A 170 -9.22 22.36 12.85
C ASN A 170 -10.58 22.72 12.22
N LYS A 171 -11.13 23.86 12.62
CA LYS A 171 -12.44 24.36 12.16
C LYS A 171 -12.50 24.61 10.64
N GLU A 172 -11.38 24.88 9.98
CA GLU A 172 -11.33 25.07 8.52
C GLU A 172 -11.69 23.79 7.76
N LEU A 173 -11.52 22.62 8.39
CA LEU A 173 -11.83 21.33 7.80
C LEU A 173 -13.31 20.94 7.90
N HIS A 174 -14.13 21.66 8.67
CA HIS A 174 -15.55 21.35 8.85
C HIS A 174 -16.40 21.49 7.57
N GLN A 175 -15.85 22.08 6.52
CA GLN A 175 -16.51 22.15 5.21
C GLN A 175 -16.51 20.80 4.46
N PHE A 176 -15.59 19.90 4.77
CA PHE A 176 -15.40 18.61 4.09
C PHE A 176 -16.25 17.48 4.72
N ASN A 177 -17.57 17.64 4.66
CA ASN A 177 -18.55 16.75 5.30
C ASN A 177 -18.61 15.33 4.68
N GLU A 178 -18.04 15.16 3.48
CA GLU A 178 -17.88 13.87 2.82
C GLU A 178 -16.79 13.00 3.48
N PHE A 179 -15.84 13.59 4.19
CA PHE A 179 -14.75 12.88 4.85
C PHE A 179 -14.93 12.73 6.36
N SER A 180 -15.68 13.63 7.00
CA SER A 180 -15.87 13.59 8.45
C SER A 180 -17.10 14.37 8.93
N ILE A 181 -17.73 13.85 9.98
CA ILE A 181 -18.73 14.46 10.84
C ILE A 181 -17.98 15.11 12.00
N LYS A 182 -17.24 16.19 11.71
CA LYS A 182 -16.49 17.00 12.71
C LYS A 182 -15.58 16.17 13.64
N GLY A 183 -14.93 15.15 13.08
CA GLY A 183 -14.03 14.27 13.82
C GLY A 183 -14.71 13.31 14.79
N ASN A 184 -15.99 12.99 14.55
CA ASN A 184 -16.73 12.05 15.39
C ASN A 184 -16.46 10.58 15.03
N GLU A 185 -15.70 10.29 13.97
CA GLU A 185 -15.40 8.92 13.56
C GLU A 185 -14.35 8.26 14.47
N VAL A 186 -14.48 6.95 14.65
CA VAL A 186 -13.52 6.11 15.37
C VAL A 186 -12.82 5.18 14.38
N ALA A 187 -11.51 4.97 14.57
CA ALA A 187 -10.74 3.99 13.82
C ALA A 187 -10.59 2.70 14.63
N PHE A 188 -11.19 1.62 14.14
CA PHE A 188 -11.20 0.29 14.74
C PHE A 188 -10.04 -0.54 14.20
N GLY A 189 -9.18 -0.99 15.09
CA GLY A 189 -8.08 -1.89 14.81
C GLY A 189 -8.32 -3.29 15.36
N THR A 190 -7.80 -4.31 14.68
CA THR A 190 -7.79 -5.67 15.22
C THR A 190 -6.43 -6.32 15.01
N ILE A 191 -6.04 -7.19 15.94
CA ILE A 191 -4.78 -7.94 15.88
C ILE A 191 -4.90 -9.25 16.66
N GLY A 192 -4.09 -10.26 16.30
CA GLY A 192 -3.89 -11.43 17.16
C GLY A 192 -2.90 -11.13 18.27
N ASP A 193 -3.06 -11.77 19.44
CA ASP A 193 -2.14 -11.72 20.57
C ASP A 193 -0.65 -11.85 20.17
N SER A 194 -0.29 -12.86 19.38
CA SER A 194 1.10 -13.09 19.00
C SER A 194 1.67 -12.03 18.07
N SER A 195 0.81 -11.37 17.28
CA SER A 195 1.24 -10.29 16.39
C SER A 195 1.50 -8.98 17.16
N THR A 196 1.16 -8.91 18.45
CA THR A 196 1.54 -7.78 19.31
C THR A 196 3.03 -7.73 19.63
N SER A 197 3.78 -8.80 19.28
CA SER A 197 5.24 -8.85 19.42
C SER A 197 6.00 -8.05 18.36
N GLU A 198 5.32 -7.60 17.30
CA GLU A 198 5.91 -6.83 16.21
C GLU A 198 6.17 -5.36 16.59
N GLY A 199 7.27 -4.79 16.09
CA GLY A 199 7.65 -3.39 16.38
C GLY A 199 6.58 -2.37 16.02
N HIS A 200 5.87 -2.58 14.89
CA HIS A 200 4.76 -1.73 14.45
C HIS A 200 3.66 -1.57 15.50
N PHE A 201 3.36 -2.63 16.26
CA PHE A 201 2.37 -2.56 17.34
C PHE A 201 2.82 -1.59 18.43
N TRP A 202 4.07 -1.73 18.90
CA TRP A 202 4.60 -0.92 20.00
C TRP A 202 4.74 0.56 19.63
N GLU A 203 5.26 0.85 18.43
CA GLU A 203 5.35 2.23 17.96
C GLU A 203 3.95 2.87 17.85
N THR A 204 2.98 2.14 17.30
CA THR A 204 1.60 2.62 17.11
C THR A 204 0.88 2.85 18.43
N ILE A 205 0.94 1.90 19.36
CA ILE A 205 0.24 1.98 20.65
C ILE A 205 0.79 3.16 21.47
N ASN A 206 2.12 3.32 21.49
CA ASN A 206 2.74 4.49 22.12
C ASN A 206 2.29 5.80 21.44
N ALA A 207 2.28 5.84 20.11
CA ALA A 207 1.89 7.02 19.36
C ALA A 207 0.43 7.42 19.57
N ALA A 208 -0.48 6.45 19.67
CA ALA A 208 -1.88 6.71 19.95
C ALA A 208 -2.06 7.37 21.32
N GLY A 209 -1.35 6.88 22.34
CA GLY A 209 -1.35 7.48 23.68
C GLY A 209 -0.85 8.93 23.67
N VAL A 210 0.24 9.21 22.96
CA VAL A 210 0.81 10.56 22.81
C VAL A 210 -0.15 11.49 22.05
N LEU A 211 -0.75 11.02 20.96
CA LEU A 211 -1.58 11.85 20.09
C LEU A 211 -3.00 12.06 20.64
N LYS A 212 -3.47 11.21 21.56
CA LYS A 212 -4.86 11.20 22.08
C LYS A 212 -5.87 11.22 20.92
N VAL A 213 -5.96 10.09 20.23
CA VAL A 213 -6.79 9.91 19.04
C VAL A 213 -7.86 8.84 19.27
N PRO A 214 -9.02 8.89 18.57
CA PRO A 214 -10.10 7.91 18.70
C PRO A 214 -9.76 6.58 18.01
N MET A 215 -8.78 5.87 18.55
CA MET A 215 -8.34 4.56 18.11
C MET A 215 -8.90 3.48 19.05
N ALA A 216 -9.76 2.61 18.53
CA ALA A 216 -10.35 1.48 19.25
C ALA A 216 -9.67 0.18 18.80
N MET A 217 -8.73 -0.33 19.59
CA MET A 217 -7.86 -1.45 19.20
C MET A 217 -8.25 -2.74 19.92
N SER A 218 -8.59 -3.79 19.18
CA SER A 218 -8.95 -5.10 19.74
C SER A 218 -7.88 -6.16 19.53
N VAL A 219 -7.51 -6.86 20.62
CA VAL A 219 -6.58 -7.99 20.59
C VAL A 219 -7.38 -9.29 20.79
N TRP A 220 -7.29 -10.19 19.81
CA TRP A 220 -7.84 -11.54 19.87
C TRP A 220 -6.81 -12.49 20.50
N ASP A 221 -6.93 -12.77 21.79
CA ASP A 221 -6.03 -13.66 22.53
C ASP A 221 -6.61 -15.07 22.64
N ASP A 222 -6.18 -15.92 21.69
CA ASP A 222 -6.47 -17.36 21.70
C ASP A 222 -5.34 -18.19 22.30
N GLY A 223 -4.29 -17.56 22.82
CA GLY A 223 -3.16 -18.18 23.49
C GLY A 223 -2.04 -18.65 22.57
N TRP A 224 -2.20 -18.52 21.24
CA TRP A 224 -1.34 -19.19 20.26
C TRP A 224 -1.10 -18.39 18.96
N GLY A 225 0.19 -18.18 18.67
CA GLY A 225 0.68 -17.73 17.37
C GLY A 225 1.04 -18.90 16.49
N ILE A 226 0.17 -19.26 15.55
CA ILE A 226 0.31 -20.47 14.72
C ILE A 226 0.40 -21.72 15.60
N SER A 227 1.60 -22.19 15.93
CA SER A 227 1.88 -23.34 16.79
C SER A 227 2.68 -22.97 18.04
N VAL A 228 2.91 -21.68 18.28
CA VAL A 228 3.76 -21.16 19.36
C VAL A 228 2.88 -20.52 20.43
N PRO A 229 2.93 -20.99 21.69
CA PRO A 229 2.12 -20.42 22.76
C PRO A 229 2.65 -19.06 23.25
N ASN A 230 1.77 -18.25 23.85
CA ASN A 230 2.05 -16.86 24.26
C ASN A 230 3.26 -16.67 25.19
N LYS A 231 3.67 -17.72 25.92
CA LYS A 231 4.87 -17.66 26.78
C LYS A 231 6.17 -17.34 26.04
N TYR A 232 6.20 -17.50 24.72
CA TYR A 232 7.34 -17.13 23.87
C TYR A 232 7.14 -15.81 23.12
N GLN A 233 5.93 -15.26 23.11
CA GLN A 233 5.55 -14.12 22.28
C GLN A 233 5.54 -12.83 23.09
N THR A 234 4.91 -12.85 24.26
CA THR A 234 4.64 -11.64 25.05
C THR A 234 5.09 -11.85 26.49
N THR A 235 5.76 -10.85 27.07
CA THR A 235 6.10 -10.86 28.50
C THR A 235 4.84 -11.08 29.35
N LYS A 236 4.95 -11.89 30.42
CA LYS A 236 3.80 -12.34 31.24
C LYS A 236 2.71 -13.13 30.48
N SER A 237 2.94 -13.48 29.20
CA SER A 237 1.95 -14.11 28.32
C SER A 237 0.62 -13.33 28.22
N ASN A 238 0.64 -12.02 28.46
CA ASN A 238 -0.57 -11.21 28.53
C ASN A 238 -0.26 -9.75 28.15
N ILE A 239 -0.74 -9.33 26.98
CA ILE A 239 -0.39 -8.00 26.45
C ILE A 239 -0.91 -6.87 27.35
N SER A 240 -2.14 -6.98 27.84
CA SER A 240 -2.71 -5.94 28.72
C SER A 240 -1.95 -5.78 30.04
N GLU A 241 -1.31 -6.84 30.57
CA GLU A 241 -0.48 -6.76 31.78
C GLU A 241 0.89 -6.10 31.56
N VAL A 242 1.39 -6.12 30.32
CA VAL A 242 2.60 -5.38 29.93
C VAL A 242 2.27 -3.92 29.69
N LEU A 243 1.11 -3.65 29.10
CA LEU A 243 0.65 -2.34 28.69
C LEU A 243 0.09 -1.44 29.81
N LYS A 244 -0.06 -1.95 31.05
CA LYS A 244 -0.55 -1.15 32.19
C LYS A 244 0.19 0.16 32.42
N GLY A 245 1.49 0.23 32.09
CA GLY A 245 2.28 1.45 32.26
C GLY A 245 1.93 2.58 31.30
N PHE A 246 1.11 2.32 30.27
CA PHE A 246 0.63 3.29 29.29
C PHE A 246 -0.86 3.64 29.49
N GLU A 247 -1.50 2.99 30.47
CA GLU A 247 -2.89 3.29 30.80
C GLU A 247 -2.96 4.68 31.45
N GLN A 248 -3.96 5.47 31.06
CA GLN A 248 -4.17 6.79 31.65
C GLN A 248 -4.45 6.67 33.15
N ASP A 249 -3.78 7.48 33.96
CA ASP A 249 -3.98 7.56 35.40
C ASP A 249 -3.98 9.01 35.91
N GLU A 250 -4.01 9.20 37.23
CA GLU A 250 -3.99 10.54 37.84
C GLU A 250 -2.69 11.31 37.55
N LYS A 251 -1.62 10.64 37.08
CA LYS A 251 -0.29 11.21 36.87
C LYS A 251 -0.02 11.58 35.42
N GLY A 252 -0.84 11.12 34.47
CA GLY A 252 -0.62 11.47 33.07
C GLY A 252 -1.63 10.86 32.11
N ASP A 253 -1.60 11.40 30.90
CA ASP A 253 -2.36 10.90 29.77
C ASP A 253 -1.90 9.51 29.31
N GLY A 254 -2.83 8.76 28.75
CA GLY A 254 -2.61 7.44 28.16
C GLY A 254 -3.83 6.97 27.41
N TYR A 255 -3.99 5.65 27.30
CA TYR A 255 -5.18 4.99 26.74
C TYR A 255 -5.93 4.20 27.81
N LEU A 256 -7.14 3.73 27.49
CA LEU A 256 -7.94 2.88 28.37
C LEU A 256 -7.73 1.40 28.05
N ILE A 257 -7.71 0.52 29.07
CA ILE A 257 -7.60 -0.93 28.86
C ILE A 257 -8.85 -1.64 29.39
N TYR A 258 -9.58 -2.27 28.47
CA TYR A 258 -10.70 -3.14 28.80
C TYR A 258 -10.33 -4.61 28.60
N LYS A 259 -10.94 -5.48 29.41
CA LYS A 259 -10.78 -6.94 29.33
C LYS A 259 -12.12 -7.64 29.39
N ALA A 260 -12.32 -8.63 28.53
CA ALA A 260 -13.47 -9.51 28.55
C ALA A 260 -13.09 -10.91 28.05
N LYS A 261 -13.92 -11.90 28.36
CA LYS A 261 -13.77 -13.26 27.85
C LYS A 261 -14.45 -13.40 26.50
N GLY A 262 -13.82 -14.10 25.57
CA GLY A 262 -14.27 -14.26 24.18
C GLY A 262 -15.64 -14.90 23.99
N TRP A 263 -16.12 -15.61 25.00
CA TRP A 263 -17.37 -16.35 25.00
C TRP A 263 -18.48 -15.68 25.82
N ASP A 264 -18.19 -14.59 26.55
CA ASP A 264 -19.14 -13.88 27.41
C ASP A 264 -19.84 -12.75 26.63
N TYR A 265 -20.90 -13.11 25.91
CA TYR A 265 -21.62 -12.19 25.01
C TYR A 265 -22.11 -10.90 25.71
N PRO A 266 -22.78 -10.94 26.89
CA PRO A 266 -23.19 -9.72 27.59
C PRO A 266 -22.02 -8.82 28.01
N ALA A 267 -20.95 -9.40 28.56
CA ALA A 267 -19.79 -8.62 28.98
C ALA A 267 -19.09 -7.96 27.78
N LEU A 268 -18.97 -8.67 26.66
CA LEU A 268 -18.40 -8.13 25.41
C LEU A 268 -19.23 -6.96 24.88
N CYS A 269 -20.56 -7.09 24.82
CA CYS A 269 -21.44 -6.01 24.36
C CYS A 269 -21.30 -4.77 25.24
N LYS A 270 -21.35 -4.94 26.57
CA LYS A 270 -21.17 -3.83 27.51
C LYS A 270 -19.82 -3.15 27.32
N MET A 271 -18.74 -3.93 27.27
CA MET A 271 -17.37 -3.44 27.13
C MET A 271 -17.19 -2.58 25.89
N TYR A 272 -17.65 -3.03 24.72
CA TYR A 272 -17.51 -2.28 23.49
C TYR A 272 -18.36 -1.02 23.46
N VAL A 273 -19.61 -1.08 23.92
CA VAL A 273 -20.48 0.11 23.99
C VAL A 273 -19.85 1.20 24.85
N GLU A 274 -19.38 0.84 26.04
CA GLU A 274 -18.75 1.78 26.98
C GLU A 274 -17.42 2.33 26.44
N GLY A 275 -16.50 1.44 26.07
CA GLY A 275 -15.14 1.84 25.67
C GLY A 275 -15.09 2.60 24.34
N VAL A 276 -15.96 2.27 23.37
CA VAL A 276 -16.01 2.97 22.07
C VAL A 276 -16.67 4.34 22.23
N GLU A 277 -17.69 4.47 23.07
CA GLU A 277 -18.33 5.77 23.31
C GLU A 277 -17.34 6.75 23.96
N LEU A 278 -16.57 6.30 24.95
CA LEU A 278 -15.48 7.10 25.53
C LEU A 278 -14.40 7.44 24.50
N CYS A 279 -13.98 6.47 23.70
CA CYS A 279 -13.01 6.68 22.61
C CYS A 279 -13.48 7.75 21.62
N ARG A 280 -14.76 7.69 21.24
CA ARG A 280 -15.37 8.65 20.32
C ARG A 280 -15.51 10.03 20.92
N ARG A 281 -16.11 10.12 22.11
CA ARG A 281 -16.43 11.38 22.76
C ARG A 281 -15.16 12.13 23.16
N ASP A 282 -14.23 11.43 23.81
CA ASP A 282 -13.09 12.05 24.48
C ASP A 282 -11.80 11.99 23.65
N HIS A 283 -11.80 11.30 22.50
CA HIS A 283 -10.59 11.02 21.71
C HIS A 283 -9.51 10.30 22.52
N THR A 284 -9.91 9.55 23.54
CA THR A 284 -9.00 8.70 24.31
C THR A 284 -8.86 7.37 23.58
N PRO A 285 -7.64 6.94 23.18
CA PRO A 285 -7.46 5.64 22.59
C PRO A 285 -7.89 4.55 23.57
N THR A 286 -8.43 3.45 23.06
CA THR A 286 -8.97 2.36 23.89
C THR A 286 -8.48 1.02 23.36
N LEU A 287 -7.90 0.21 24.24
CA LEU A 287 -7.48 -1.16 23.99
C LEU A 287 -8.49 -2.14 24.57
N PHE A 288 -9.01 -3.04 23.76
CA PHE A 288 -9.87 -4.15 24.15
C PHE A 288 -9.08 -5.45 24.07
N HIS A 289 -8.70 -6.01 25.22
CA HIS A 289 -8.02 -7.29 25.28
C HIS A 289 -9.03 -8.41 25.53
N VAL A 290 -9.36 -9.16 24.47
CA VAL A 290 -10.33 -10.26 24.56
C VAL A 290 -9.60 -11.57 24.72
N THR A 291 -9.65 -12.10 25.94
CA THR A 291 -8.96 -13.34 26.35
C THR A 291 -9.86 -14.55 26.25
N GLU A 292 -9.29 -15.74 26.42
CA GLU A 292 -10.05 -17.00 26.35
C GLU A 292 -10.74 -17.18 24.99
N MET A 293 -10.11 -16.72 23.90
CA MET A 293 -10.56 -17.02 22.54
C MET A 293 -10.20 -18.46 22.16
N THR A 294 -10.91 -19.01 21.17
CA THR A 294 -10.68 -20.37 20.66
C THR A 294 -10.23 -20.35 19.19
N GLN A 295 -9.71 -21.47 18.68
CA GLN A 295 -9.36 -21.61 17.26
C GLN A 295 -9.82 -22.99 16.72
N PRO A 296 -11.14 -23.19 16.54
CA PRO A 296 -11.77 -24.49 16.26
C PRO A 296 -11.29 -25.24 15.02
N LEU A 297 -10.85 -24.55 13.97
CA LEU A 297 -10.38 -25.15 12.70
C LEU A 297 -8.86 -25.06 12.54
N GLY A 298 -8.16 -24.51 13.53
CA GLY A 298 -6.72 -24.28 13.52
C GLY A 298 -6.30 -23.05 12.70
N HIS A 299 -4.99 -22.83 12.64
CA HIS A 299 -4.44 -21.61 12.06
C HIS A 299 -4.73 -21.48 10.55
N SER A 300 -4.49 -22.52 9.77
CA SER A 300 -4.74 -22.49 8.32
C SER A 300 -5.11 -23.86 7.77
N THR A 301 -5.39 -23.93 6.48
CA THR A 301 -5.61 -25.20 5.76
C THR A 301 -4.38 -26.07 5.66
N SER A 302 -3.17 -25.55 5.94
CA SER A 302 -1.90 -26.24 5.74
C SER A 302 -1.40 -27.04 6.97
N GLY A 303 -2.14 -27.03 8.09
CA GLY A 303 -1.76 -27.71 9.32
C GLY A 303 -2.97 -28.13 10.18
N SER A 304 -2.71 -28.99 11.17
CA SER A 304 -3.67 -29.35 12.22
C SER A 304 -3.17 -28.84 13.56
N HIS A 305 -4.05 -28.17 14.32
CA HIS A 305 -3.73 -27.69 15.66
C HIS A 305 -3.51 -28.84 16.66
N GLU A 306 -4.01 -30.04 16.35
CA GLU A 306 -3.91 -31.22 17.21
C GLU A 306 -2.45 -31.71 17.35
N ARG A 307 -1.55 -31.22 16.49
CA ARG A 307 -0.14 -31.56 16.53
C ARG A 307 0.64 -30.82 17.62
N TYR A 308 0.12 -29.72 18.14
CA TYR A 308 0.84 -28.85 19.08
C TYR A 308 -0.01 -28.40 20.28
N LYS A 309 -1.34 -28.43 20.21
CA LYS A 309 -2.21 -28.20 21.36
C LYS A 309 -2.40 -29.51 22.14
N THR A 310 -2.42 -29.42 23.47
CA THR A 310 -2.70 -30.59 24.31
C THR A 310 -4.17 -30.99 24.22
N LYS A 311 -4.50 -32.23 24.60
CA LYS A 311 -5.89 -32.72 24.59
C LYS A 311 -6.77 -31.89 25.53
N GLU A 312 -6.23 -31.48 26.68
CA GLU A 312 -6.92 -30.64 27.65
C GLU A 312 -7.26 -29.28 27.06
N ARG A 313 -6.33 -28.66 26.31
CA ARG A 313 -6.59 -27.39 25.62
C ARG A 313 -7.68 -27.55 24.54
N LEU A 314 -7.63 -28.62 23.76
CA LEU A 314 -8.62 -28.87 22.71
C LEU A 314 -10.01 -29.12 23.28
N GLU A 315 -10.12 -29.82 24.40
CA GLU A 315 -11.41 -30.04 25.05
C GLU A 315 -11.95 -28.75 25.67
N TRP A 316 -11.07 -27.95 26.29
CA TRP A 316 -11.44 -26.61 26.76
C TRP A 316 -11.95 -25.72 25.62
N GLU A 317 -11.31 -25.73 24.44
CA GLU A 317 -11.76 -24.93 23.28
C GLU A 317 -13.14 -25.37 22.76
N LYS A 318 -13.51 -26.66 22.90
CA LYS A 318 -14.86 -27.13 22.58
C LYS A 318 -15.87 -26.75 23.66
N GLU A 319 -15.47 -26.82 24.93
CA GLU A 319 -16.33 -26.47 26.05
C GLU A 319 -16.68 -24.98 26.05
N PHE A 320 -15.68 -24.14 25.80
CA PHE A 320 -15.75 -22.68 25.79
C PHE A 320 -15.81 -22.10 24.37
N ASP A 321 -16.32 -22.88 23.41
CA ASP A 321 -16.62 -22.34 22.08
C ASP A 321 -17.61 -21.16 22.21
N PRO A 322 -17.31 -19.98 21.64
CA PRO A 322 -18.16 -18.80 21.83
C PRO A 322 -19.61 -18.98 21.36
N ILE A 323 -19.86 -19.73 20.29
CA ILE A 323 -21.22 -19.98 19.78
C ILE A 323 -21.97 -20.91 20.74
N LYS A 324 -21.29 -21.95 21.23
CA LYS A 324 -21.85 -22.84 22.25
C LYS A 324 -22.22 -22.07 23.53
N LYS A 325 -21.33 -21.21 24.02
CA LYS A 325 -21.58 -20.40 25.22
C LYS A 325 -22.69 -19.39 25.03
N MET A 326 -22.81 -18.78 23.85
CA MET A 326 -23.95 -17.93 23.53
C MET A 326 -25.26 -18.72 23.53
N ARG A 327 -25.28 -19.94 22.97
CA ARG A 327 -26.45 -20.83 23.00
C ARG A 327 -26.88 -21.17 24.43
N GLU A 328 -25.92 -21.57 25.27
CA GLU A 328 -26.17 -21.88 26.70
C GLU A 328 -26.75 -20.67 27.43
N TRP A 329 -26.20 -19.48 27.18
CA TRP A 329 -26.69 -18.23 27.76
C TRP A 329 -28.13 -17.90 27.32
N ILE A 330 -28.43 -17.96 26.02
CA ILE A 330 -29.79 -17.72 25.47
C ILE A 330 -30.83 -18.62 26.16
N LEU A 331 -30.52 -19.91 26.32
CA LEU A 331 -31.41 -20.88 26.96
C LEU A 331 -31.57 -20.61 28.46
N SER A 332 -30.47 -20.27 29.15
CA SER A 332 -30.52 -19.95 30.58
C SER A 332 -31.31 -18.67 30.91
N MET A 333 -31.38 -17.75 29.95
CA MET A 333 -32.17 -16.52 30.05
C MET A 333 -33.61 -16.70 29.57
N GLU A 334 -33.99 -17.93 29.18
CA GLU A 334 -35.34 -18.28 28.71
C GLU A 334 -35.82 -17.38 27.55
N LEU A 335 -34.91 -16.92 26.69
CA LEU A 335 -35.26 -16.04 25.57
C LEU A 335 -36.06 -16.78 24.49
N VAL A 336 -35.68 -18.04 24.21
CA VAL A 336 -36.38 -18.96 23.29
C VAL A 336 -36.16 -20.41 23.68
N GLU A 337 -36.99 -21.30 23.13
CA GLU A 337 -36.81 -22.75 23.22
C GLU A 337 -35.68 -23.26 22.30
N GLY A 338 -35.04 -24.36 22.68
CA GLY A 338 -33.93 -24.96 21.92
C GLY A 338 -34.25 -25.32 20.47
N ALA A 339 -35.50 -25.71 20.19
CA ALA A 339 -35.95 -26.03 18.83
C ALA A 339 -35.79 -24.84 17.87
N LYS A 340 -35.95 -23.60 18.36
CA LYS A 340 -35.77 -22.40 17.55
C LYS A 340 -34.31 -22.16 17.18
N LEU A 341 -33.40 -22.48 18.11
CA LEU A 341 -31.95 -22.38 17.86
C LEU A 341 -31.48 -23.44 16.86
N ASP A 342 -32.02 -24.65 16.94
CA ASP A 342 -31.74 -25.73 15.99
C ASP A 342 -32.17 -25.36 14.56
N GLU A 343 -33.31 -24.68 14.41
CA GLU A 343 -33.76 -24.12 13.13
C GLU A 343 -32.76 -23.08 12.58
N ILE A 344 -32.31 -22.14 13.42
CA ILE A 344 -31.33 -21.11 13.03
C ILE A 344 -30.01 -21.74 12.56
N GLU A 345 -29.53 -22.77 13.26
CA GLU A 345 -28.31 -23.50 12.91
C GLU A 345 -28.46 -24.23 11.56
N ALA A 346 -29.60 -24.89 11.35
CA ALA A 346 -29.90 -25.59 10.10
C ALA A 346 -30.00 -24.62 8.90
N ASP A 347 -30.66 -23.49 9.10
CA ASP A 347 -30.81 -22.44 8.09
C ASP A 347 -29.45 -21.84 7.70
N ALA A 348 -28.59 -21.57 8.68
CA ALA A 348 -27.24 -21.07 8.44
C ALA A 348 -26.42 -22.04 7.56
N ILE A 349 -26.54 -23.34 7.79
CA ILE A 349 -25.88 -24.37 6.97
C ILE A 349 -26.40 -24.32 5.52
N GLU A 350 -27.71 -24.22 5.32
CA GLU A 350 -28.29 -24.23 3.97
C GLU A 350 -27.96 -22.94 3.21
N GLU A 351 -28.04 -21.78 3.86
CA GLU A 351 -27.66 -20.49 3.26
C GLU A 351 -26.22 -20.53 2.74
N VAL A 352 -25.26 -20.95 3.56
CA VAL A 352 -23.84 -21.01 3.17
C VAL A 352 -23.63 -22.02 2.05
N LYS A 353 -24.33 -23.16 2.05
CA LYS A 353 -24.26 -24.15 0.96
C LYS A 353 -24.74 -23.56 -0.37
N GLN A 354 -25.80 -22.76 -0.35
CA GLN A 354 -26.35 -22.09 -1.52
C GLN A 354 -25.40 -21.01 -2.03
N ALA A 355 -24.93 -20.14 -1.15
CA ALA A 355 -23.96 -19.09 -1.48
C ALA A 355 -22.69 -19.64 -2.13
N ARG A 356 -22.13 -20.73 -1.56
CA ARG A 356 -20.99 -21.43 -2.14
C ARG A 356 -21.26 -21.94 -3.56
N LYS A 357 -22.43 -22.58 -3.79
CA LYS A 357 -22.78 -23.11 -5.12
C LYS A 357 -22.90 -21.98 -6.14
N ALA A 358 -23.53 -20.87 -5.74
CA ALA A 358 -23.68 -19.68 -6.57
C ALA A 358 -22.32 -19.07 -6.93
N ALA A 359 -21.48 -18.78 -5.94
CA ALA A 359 -20.13 -18.23 -6.14
C ALA A 359 -19.25 -19.12 -7.01
N TRP A 360 -19.25 -20.44 -6.78
CA TRP A 360 -18.47 -21.38 -7.60
C TRP A 360 -18.90 -21.37 -9.07
N LYS A 361 -20.22 -21.34 -9.31
CA LYS A 361 -20.78 -21.27 -10.67
C LYS A 361 -20.35 -19.97 -11.37
N THR A 362 -20.50 -18.83 -10.69
CA THR A 362 -20.10 -17.51 -11.18
C THR A 362 -18.62 -17.47 -11.58
N PHE A 363 -17.76 -18.11 -10.78
CA PHE A 363 -16.33 -18.19 -11.05
C PHE A 363 -15.96 -19.11 -12.22
N ILE A 364 -16.50 -20.33 -12.25
CA ILE A 364 -16.01 -21.36 -13.18
C ILE A 364 -16.66 -21.30 -14.57
N ASP A 365 -17.91 -20.87 -14.69
CA ASP A 365 -18.66 -20.89 -15.94
C ASP A 365 -18.03 -20.00 -17.04
N PRO A 366 -17.58 -18.75 -16.74
CA PRO A 366 -16.87 -17.93 -17.73
C PRO A 366 -15.60 -18.61 -18.26
N ILE A 367 -14.81 -19.24 -17.38
CA ILE A 367 -13.55 -19.90 -17.76
C ILE A 367 -13.82 -21.13 -18.64
N LYS A 368 -14.88 -21.89 -18.35
CA LYS A 368 -15.34 -23.00 -19.20
C LYS A 368 -15.81 -22.50 -20.56
N LYS A 369 -16.53 -21.38 -20.61
CA LYS A 369 -16.96 -20.75 -21.87
C LYS A 369 -15.75 -20.31 -22.71
N GLU A 370 -14.75 -19.67 -22.10
CA GLU A 370 -13.48 -19.32 -22.75
C GLU A 370 -12.79 -20.56 -23.34
N ARG A 371 -12.70 -21.65 -22.55
CA ARG A 371 -12.13 -22.94 -22.98
C ARG A 371 -12.88 -23.52 -24.18
N ASP A 372 -14.20 -23.57 -24.10
CA ASP A 372 -15.05 -24.19 -25.13
C ASP A 372 -15.00 -23.39 -26.43
N ASN A 373 -14.90 -22.06 -26.35
CA ASN A 373 -14.70 -21.20 -27.51
C ASN A 373 -13.33 -21.45 -28.16
N LEU A 374 -12.25 -21.58 -27.37
CA LEU A 374 -10.93 -21.94 -27.88
C LEU A 374 -10.93 -23.31 -28.58
N ILE A 375 -11.57 -24.32 -27.98
CA ILE A 375 -11.70 -25.65 -28.57
C ILE A 375 -12.46 -25.56 -29.89
N LYS A 376 -13.61 -24.87 -29.92
CA LYS A 376 -14.40 -24.65 -31.14
C LYS A 376 -13.61 -23.89 -32.21
N LEU A 377 -12.75 -22.95 -31.83
CA LEU A 377 -11.90 -22.23 -32.77
C LEU A 377 -10.93 -23.18 -33.49
N VAL A 378 -10.28 -24.06 -32.72
CA VAL A 378 -9.34 -25.07 -33.24
C VAL A 378 -10.09 -26.13 -34.05
N GLU A 379 -11.27 -26.54 -33.61
CA GLU A 379 -12.10 -27.53 -34.32
C GLU A 379 -12.78 -26.98 -35.58
N ASN A 380 -13.17 -25.71 -35.53
CA ASN A 380 -13.73 -24.88 -36.59
C ASN A 380 -12.85 -24.73 -37.83
N ALA A 381 -11.54 -24.88 -37.68
CA ALA A 381 -10.58 -24.49 -38.70
C ALA A 381 -10.68 -25.37 -39.96
N GLY A 382 -11.01 -24.75 -41.09
CA GLY A 382 -10.94 -25.37 -42.42
C GLY A 382 -9.51 -25.52 -42.98
N CYS A 383 -8.51 -25.67 -42.11
CA CYS A 383 -7.08 -25.81 -42.43
C CYS A 383 -6.69 -27.28 -42.23
N ASP A 384 -6.03 -27.92 -43.20
CA ASP A 384 -5.48 -29.28 -43.01
C ASP A 384 -4.43 -29.35 -41.90
N CYS A 385 -3.88 -28.18 -41.55
CA CYS A 385 -3.03 -27.88 -40.41
C CYS A 385 -3.60 -28.33 -39.06
N LYS A 386 -4.93 -28.51 -38.98
CA LYS A 386 -5.66 -29.00 -37.80
C LYS A 386 -5.31 -30.47 -37.45
N LYS A 387 -4.88 -31.28 -38.43
CA LYS A 387 -4.71 -32.73 -38.29
C LYS A 387 -3.27 -33.13 -37.98
N THR A 388 -2.67 -32.54 -36.94
CA THR A 388 -1.45 -33.10 -36.36
C THR A 388 -1.78 -33.76 -35.03
N GLU A 389 -1.26 -34.97 -34.80
CA GLU A 389 -1.47 -35.71 -33.54
C GLU A 389 -1.18 -34.85 -32.29
N ARG A 390 -0.24 -33.90 -32.41
CA ARG A 390 0.13 -32.98 -31.33
C ARG A 390 -0.96 -31.95 -31.01
N ILE A 391 -1.59 -31.35 -32.02
CA ILE A 391 -2.69 -30.39 -31.81
C ILE A 391 -3.91 -31.11 -31.22
N ASP A 392 -4.22 -32.31 -31.73
CA ASP A 392 -5.30 -33.14 -31.18
C ASP A 392 -5.02 -33.56 -29.74
N ALA A 393 -3.78 -33.95 -29.41
CA ALA A 393 -3.39 -34.30 -28.04
C ALA A 393 -3.55 -33.11 -27.08
N ILE A 394 -3.14 -31.90 -27.46
CA ILE A 394 -3.29 -30.69 -26.64
C ILE A 394 -4.77 -30.36 -26.43
N THR A 395 -5.56 -30.37 -27.51
CA THR A 395 -7.00 -30.03 -27.47
C THR A 395 -7.78 -31.06 -26.66
N ASN A 396 -7.52 -32.35 -26.85
CA ASN A 396 -8.13 -33.41 -26.06
C ASN A 396 -7.68 -33.39 -24.59
N GLY A 397 -6.42 -32.99 -24.32
CA GLY A 397 -5.94 -32.74 -22.97
C GLY A 397 -6.75 -31.64 -22.29
N LEU A 398 -6.96 -30.50 -22.96
CA LEU A 398 -7.75 -29.38 -22.43
C LEU A 398 -9.22 -29.77 -22.17
N LYS A 399 -9.85 -30.55 -23.06
CA LYS A 399 -11.23 -31.05 -22.88
C LYS A 399 -11.42 -31.89 -21.62
N LYS A 400 -10.40 -32.65 -21.22
CA LYS A 400 -10.46 -33.54 -20.04
C LYS A 400 -10.40 -32.78 -18.71
N ILE A 401 -10.04 -31.49 -18.72
CA ILE A 401 -9.95 -30.68 -17.51
C ILE A 401 -11.37 -30.28 -17.08
N ILE A 402 -11.83 -30.85 -15.96
CA ILE A 402 -13.19 -30.63 -15.43
C ILE A 402 -13.38 -29.20 -14.95
N ASN A 403 -12.39 -28.68 -14.21
CA ASN A 403 -12.38 -27.33 -13.63
C ASN A 403 -11.17 -26.56 -14.19
N PRO A 404 -11.23 -26.04 -15.42
CA PRO A 404 -10.11 -25.34 -16.02
C PRO A 404 -9.84 -24.02 -15.31
N VAL A 405 -8.59 -23.58 -15.32
CA VAL A 405 -8.19 -22.20 -15.02
C VAL A 405 -7.72 -21.50 -16.30
N ARG A 406 -7.70 -20.15 -16.31
CA ARG A 406 -7.30 -19.38 -17.50
C ARG A 406 -5.89 -19.73 -18.02
N LYS A 407 -4.98 -20.12 -17.11
CA LYS A 407 -3.65 -20.65 -17.46
C LYS A 407 -3.75 -21.84 -18.43
N ASP A 408 -4.70 -22.75 -18.22
CA ASP A 408 -4.86 -23.95 -19.06
C ASP A 408 -5.21 -23.55 -20.49
N ASN A 409 -6.16 -22.62 -20.65
CA ASN A 409 -6.60 -22.08 -21.94
C ASN A 409 -5.44 -21.37 -22.66
N VAL A 410 -4.77 -20.42 -21.99
CA VAL A 410 -3.66 -19.63 -22.59
C VAL A 410 -2.47 -20.52 -22.93
N SER A 411 -2.11 -21.47 -22.06
CA SER A 411 -1.01 -22.41 -22.29
C SER A 411 -1.30 -23.32 -23.48
N ALA A 412 -2.53 -23.85 -23.59
CA ALA A 412 -2.95 -24.65 -24.74
C ALA A 412 -2.88 -23.84 -26.04
N ALA A 413 -3.42 -22.60 -26.07
CA ALA A 413 -3.37 -21.72 -27.23
C ALA A 413 -1.93 -21.44 -27.68
N LYS A 414 -1.03 -21.07 -26.76
CA LYS A 414 0.39 -20.84 -27.07
C LYS A 414 1.08 -22.11 -27.61
N LYS A 415 0.77 -23.28 -27.06
CA LYS A 415 1.34 -24.55 -27.55
C LYS A 415 0.83 -24.91 -28.95
N ILE A 416 -0.47 -24.75 -29.20
CA ILE A 416 -1.07 -24.99 -30.52
C ILE A 416 -0.44 -24.05 -31.56
N LEU A 417 -0.25 -22.77 -31.23
CA LEU A 417 0.33 -21.78 -32.14
C LEU A 417 1.75 -22.16 -32.62
N ARG A 418 2.55 -22.83 -31.79
CA ARG A 418 3.89 -23.34 -32.15
C ARG A 418 3.86 -24.48 -33.17
N HIS A 419 2.71 -25.14 -33.33
CA HIS A 419 2.52 -26.29 -34.21
C HIS A 419 1.72 -25.98 -35.47
N ILE A 420 1.27 -24.73 -35.66
CA ILE A 420 0.61 -24.28 -36.89
C ILE A 420 1.68 -23.84 -37.91
N CYS A 421 1.48 -24.16 -39.19
CA CYS A 421 2.41 -23.81 -40.26
C CYS A 421 2.55 -22.28 -40.43
N SER A 422 3.73 -21.84 -40.89
CA SER A 422 4.07 -20.42 -41.03
C SER A 422 3.51 -19.74 -42.28
N THR A 423 3.11 -20.50 -43.31
CA THR A 423 2.88 -20.00 -44.68
C THR A 423 1.51 -20.39 -45.29
N CYS A 424 0.47 -20.63 -44.50
CA CYS A 424 -0.82 -21.07 -45.05
C CYS A 424 -1.58 -19.92 -45.76
N GLU A 425 -1.91 -20.11 -47.04
CA GLU A 425 -2.69 -19.18 -47.89
C GLU A 425 -4.23 -19.36 -47.78
N SER A 426 -4.72 -20.23 -46.88
CA SER A 426 -6.17 -20.50 -46.74
C SER A 426 -6.96 -19.30 -46.20
N PHE A 427 -8.22 -19.18 -46.64
CA PHE A 427 -9.07 -17.98 -46.52
C PHE A 427 -9.44 -17.52 -45.09
N LYS A 428 -9.05 -18.24 -44.02
CA LYS A 428 -9.02 -17.75 -42.62
C LYS A 428 -8.03 -18.60 -41.82
N PRO A 429 -6.72 -18.28 -41.82
CA PRO A 429 -5.72 -19.12 -41.18
C PRO A 429 -6.03 -19.27 -39.68
N LEU A 430 -6.09 -20.50 -39.18
CA LEU A 430 -6.23 -20.78 -37.73
C LEU A 430 -5.19 -20.00 -36.92
N LYS A 431 -3.99 -19.81 -37.50
CA LYS A 431 -2.91 -18.99 -36.92
C LYS A 431 -3.37 -17.58 -36.58
N SER A 432 -3.93 -16.84 -37.55
CA SER A 432 -4.36 -15.46 -37.37
C SER A 432 -5.48 -15.34 -36.34
N GLN A 433 -6.48 -16.22 -36.41
CA GLN A 433 -7.58 -16.22 -35.46
C GLN A 433 -7.10 -16.56 -34.04
N LEU A 434 -6.15 -17.49 -33.90
CA LEU A 434 -5.59 -17.86 -32.60
C LEU A 434 -4.64 -16.78 -32.04
N GLN A 435 -3.90 -16.07 -32.90
CA GLN A 435 -3.09 -14.91 -32.52
C GLN A 435 -3.98 -13.77 -32.01
N GLU A 436 -5.08 -13.48 -32.71
CA GLU A 436 -6.06 -12.49 -32.29
C GLU A 436 -6.74 -12.90 -30.98
N TRP A 437 -7.20 -14.15 -30.87
CA TRP A 437 -7.75 -14.68 -29.62
C TRP A 437 -6.76 -14.54 -28.45
N LEU A 438 -5.49 -14.89 -28.68
CA LEU A 438 -4.45 -14.82 -27.65
C LEU A 438 -4.13 -13.36 -27.28
N LYS A 439 -4.08 -12.45 -28.25
CA LYS A 439 -3.89 -11.02 -28.01
C LYS A 439 -5.01 -10.47 -27.13
N ASN A 440 -6.27 -10.66 -27.53
CA ASN A 440 -7.44 -10.20 -26.78
C ASN A 440 -7.47 -10.82 -25.37
N THR A 441 -7.17 -12.11 -25.25
CA THR A 441 -7.10 -12.80 -23.95
C THR A 441 -5.98 -12.24 -23.06
N ILE A 442 -4.84 -11.85 -23.63
CA ILE A 442 -3.75 -11.21 -22.87
C ILE A 442 -4.18 -9.82 -22.39
N GLU A 443 -4.83 -9.01 -23.24
CA GLU A 443 -5.35 -7.69 -22.89
C GLU A 443 -6.41 -7.77 -21.78
N GLU A 444 -7.40 -8.66 -21.90
CA GLU A 444 -8.40 -8.89 -20.85
C GLU A 444 -7.76 -9.34 -19.53
N ASN A 445 -6.73 -10.21 -19.59
CA ASN A 445 -6.05 -10.66 -18.39
C ASN A 445 -5.12 -9.59 -17.80
N HIS A 446 -4.61 -8.67 -18.60
CA HIS A 446 -3.94 -7.47 -18.09
C HIS A 446 -4.91 -6.62 -17.27
N GLU A 447 -6.13 -6.39 -17.75
CA GLU A 447 -7.16 -5.68 -16.98
C GLU A 447 -7.55 -6.42 -15.69
N ARG A 448 -7.64 -7.75 -15.73
CA ARG A 448 -7.95 -8.55 -14.54
C ARG A 448 -6.83 -8.51 -13.50
N TYR A 449 -5.57 -8.65 -13.92
CA TYR A 449 -4.46 -8.99 -13.04
C TYR A 449 -3.30 -7.97 -12.98
N SER A 450 -3.29 -6.93 -13.80
CA SER A 450 -2.13 -6.03 -13.95
C SER A 450 -2.44 -4.54 -14.10
N SER A 451 -3.69 -4.13 -14.31
CA SER A 451 -4.11 -2.71 -14.32
C SER A 451 -4.05 -2.05 -12.94
N TYR A 452 -4.20 -0.72 -12.88
CA TYR A 452 -4.22 0.07 -11.64
C TYR A 452 -2.97 -0.06 -10.76
N LEU A 453 -1.79 -0.31 -11.35
CA LEU A 453 -0.54 -0.08 -10.60
C LEU A 453 -0.41 1.40 -10.20
N TYR A 454 -0.89 2.26 -11.09
CA TYR A 454 -0.99 3.71 -10.99
C TYR A 454 -2.44 4.13 -11.35
N SER A 455 -2.82 5.35 -11.04
CA SER A 455 -4.13 5.95 -11.33
C SER A 455 -4.39 6.01 -12.84
N GLU A 456 -5.53 5.46 -13.25
CA GLU A 456 -6.01 5.48 -14.64
C GLU A 456 -7.07 6.59 -14.86
N THR A 457 -7.16 7.56 -13.93
CA THR A 457 -8.14 8.66 -13.93
C THR A 457 -7.54 9.96 -14.45
N GLU A 458 -8.34 11.02 -14.61
CA GLU A 458 -7.86 12.36 -15.00
C GLU A 458 -6.85 12.96 -14.00
N LEU A 459 -6.83 12.47 -12.75
CA LEU A 459 -5.89 12.88 -11.70
C LEU A 459 -4.57 12.07 -11.71
N GLY A 460 -4.43 11.10 -12.61
CA GLY A 460 -3.17 10.37 -12.80
C GLY A 460 -2.05 11.32 -13.23
N ILE A 461 -0.83 11.09 -12.73
CA ILE A 461 0.29 12.02 -12.87
C ILE A 461 0.60 12.38 -14.33
N GLN A 462 0.41 11.43 -15.25
CA GLN A 462 0.65 11.57 -16.68
C GLN A 462 -0.26 12.59 -17.37
N ASN A 463 -1.39 12.94 -16.74
CA ASN A 463 -2.38 13.86 -17.30
C ASN A 463 -2.14 15.31 -16.85
N ILE A 464 -1.24 15.53 -15.89
CA ILE A 464 -0.95 16.87 -15.36
C ILE A 464 0.04 17.58 -16.28
N LYS A 465 -0.38 18.73 -16.79
CA LYS A 465 0.41 19.54 -17.72
C LYS A 465 1.55 20.26 -17.00
N ALA A 466 2.75 20.19 -17.58
CA ALA A 466 3.89 21.00 -17.16
C ALA A 466 3.62 22.50 -17.31
N VAL A 467 4.27 23.28 -16.46
CA VAL A 467 4.29 24.75 -16.49
C VAL A 467 5.68 25.18 -16.08
N ASP A 468 6.37 25.95 -16.92
CA ASP A 468 7.74 26.35 -16.66
C ASP A 468 7.84 27.40 -15.52
N PRO A 469 8.94 27.41 -14.75
CA PRO A 469 9.22 28.49 -13.82
C PRO A 469 9.46 29.81 -14.59
N ILE A 470 8.85 30.89 -14.11
CA ILE A 470 8.97 32.23 -14.71
C ILE A 470 9.96 33.04 -13.89
N TYR A 471 10.85 33.76 -14.57
CA TYR A 471 11.82 34.65 -13.96
C TYR A 471 11.78 36.03 -14.61
N SER A 472 11.59 37.07 -13.82
CA SER A 472 11.75 38.46 -14.24
C SER A 472 13.16 38.97 -13.98
N ASP A 473 13.41 40.21 -14.39
CA ASP A 473 14.61 40.97 -14.04
C ASP A 473 14.70 41.29 -12.54
N THR A 474 13.57 41.19 -11.83
CA THR A 474 13.49 41.47 -10.38
C THR A 474 13.58 40.22 -9.50
N SER A 475 13.57 39.02 -10.10
CA SER A 475 13.68 37.76 -9.36
C SER A 475 15.03 37.68 -8.64
N LYS A 476 14.98 37.49 -7.32
CA LYS A 476 16.16 37.48 -6.45
C LYS A 476 16.90 36.15 -6.54
N THR A 477 18.19 36.17 -6.25
CA THR A 477 18.98 34.96 -6.00
C THR A 477 18.99 34.65 -4.51
N VAL A 478 18.47 33.50 -4.12
CA VAL A 478 18.25 33.07 -2.72
C VAL A 478 18.88 31.70 -2.46
N ASN A 479 18.97 31.26 -1.20
CA ASN A 479 19.32 29.87 -0.93
C ASN A 479 18.19 28.94 -1.40
N GLY A 480 18.51 27.74 -1.89
CA GLY A 480 17.52 26.77 -2.37
C GLY A 480 16.42 26.47 -1.34
N ARG A 481 16.76 26.43 -0.04
CA ARG A 481 15.76 26.28 1.03
C ARG A 481 14.65 27.32 1.00
N GLU A 482 14.95 28.54 0.57
CA GLU A 482 14.00 29.66 0.52
C GLU A 482 13.03 29.48 -0.66
N VAL A 483 13.48 28.91 -1.78
CA VAL A 483 12.61 28.52 -2.90
C VAL A 483 11.55 27.52 -2.43
N LEU A 484 11.96 26.47 -1.71
CA LEU A 484 11.02 25.48 -1.16
C LEU A 484 10.09 26.08 -0.11
N ARG A 485 10.63 26.85 0.85
CA ARG A 485 9.83 27.50 1.90
C ARG A 485 8.73 28.36 1.31
N ASP A 486 9.10 29.25 0.39
CA ASP A 486 8.17 30.20 -0.19
C ASP A 486 7.17 29.48 -1.12
N ASN A 487 7.56 28.37 -1.77
CA ASN A 487 6.64 27.51 -2.51
C ASN A 487 5.64 26.79 -1.60
N PHE A 488 6.10 26.18 -0.50
CA PHE A 488 5.22 25.54 0.47
C PHE A 488 4.22 26.52 1.05
N GLU A 489 4.61 27.75 1.34
CA GLU A 489 3.69 28.79 1.79
C GLU A 489 2.50 28.98 0.83
N LYS A 490 2.77 29.00 -0.49
CA LYS A 490 1.72 29.07 -1.52
C LYS A 490 0.84 27.82 -1.51
N LEU A 491 1.45 26.65 -1.39
CA LEU A 491 0.74 25.36 -1.36
C LEU A 491 -0.18 25.22 -0.13
N PHE A 492 0.28 25.57 1.07
CA PHE A 492 -0.53 25.55 2.29
C PHE A 492 -1.72 26.51 2.21
N THR A 493 -1.54 27.64 1.53
CA THR A 493 -2.63 28.60 1.25
C THR A 493 -3.63 28.04 0.23
N LYS A 494 -3.15 27.36 -0.82
CA LYS A 494 -3.97 26.80 -1.91
C LYS A 494 -4.75 25.56 -1.50
N TYR A 495 -4.20 24.71 -0.65
CA TYR A 495 -4.77 23.40 -0.31
C TYR A 495 -5.12 23.32 1.18
N PRO A 496 -6.39 23.49 1.58
CA PRO A 496 -6.79 23.40 3.00
C PRO A 496 -6.55 22.02 3.65
N LEU A 497 -6.62 20.95 2.84
CA LEU A 497 -6.40 19.56 3.27
C LEU A 497 -4.91 19.16 3.31
N LEU A 498 -4.00 20.08 2.95
CA LEU A 498 -2.55 19.85 3.02
C LEU A 498 -2.05 19.98 4.46
N LEU A 499 -1.30 18.98 4.89
CA LEU A 499 -0.55 19.00 6.14
C LEU A 499 0.81 18.32 5.96
N THR A 500 1.76 18.68 6.80
CA THR A 500 3.09 18.05 6.85
C THR A 500 3.45 17.70 8.27
N PHE A 501 4.13 16.58 8.45
CA PHE A 501 4.55 16.11 9.77
C PHE A 501 5.77 15.21 9.67
N GLY A 502 6.56 15.20 10.73
CA GLY A 502 7.80 14.44 10.83
C GLY A 502 8.66 14.96 11.99
N GLU A 503 9.87 14.44 12.10
CA GLU A 503 10.83 14.89 13.11
C GLU A 503 11.34 16.30 12.79
N ASP A 504 11.25 17.20 13.76
CA ASP A 504 11.60 18.63 13.68
C ASP A 504 10.86 19.43 12.60
N THR A 505 9.82 18.85 11.99
CA THR A 505 9.04 19.44 10.89
C THR A 505 8.18 20.63 11.35
N GLY A 506 7.76 20.63 12.61
CA GLY A 506 6.90 21.63 13.24
C GLY A 506 7.61 22.95 13.51
N PHE A 507 8.06 23.14 14.75
CA PHE A 507 8.52 24.46 15.22
C PHE A 507 9.74 24.99 14.47
N ILE A 508 10.75 24.14 14.23
CA ILE A 508 11.99 24.54 13.54
C ILE A 508 11.78 24.62 12.01
N GLY A 509 10.81 23.89 11.47
CA GLY A 509 10.53 23.84 10.03
C GLY A 509 11.42 22.87 9.26
N GLY A 510 11.83 21.77 9.90
CA GLY A 510 12.73 20.74 9.40
C GLY A 510 14.21 21.08 9.60
N VAL A 511 15.08 20.07 9.56
CA VAL A 511 16.53 20.21 9.82
C VAL A 511 17.26 21.19 8.88
N ASN A 512 16.74 21.42 7.67
CA ASN A 512 17.25 22.42 6.73
C ASN A 512 16.40 23.70 6.67
N GLN A 513 15.41 23.85 7.56
CA GLN A 513 14.49 24.97 7.73
C GLN A 513 13.79 25.41 6.42
N SER A 514 13.26 24.43 5.70
CA SER A 514 12.48 24.63 4.47
C SER A 514 10.99 24.82 4.74
N LEU A 515 10.56 24.68 6.00
CA LEU A 515 9.21 24.98 6.49
C LEU A 515 9.26 26.03 7.63
N GLU A 516 10.35 26.78 7.73
CA GLU A 516 10.55 27.81 8.76
C GLU A 516 9.38 28.81 8.79
N GLY A 517 8.82 29.04 9.97
CA GLY A 517 7.68 29.95 10.17
C GLY A 517 6.33 29.42 9.69
N MET A 518 6.27 28.25 9.05
CA MET A 518 5.01 27.69 8.53
C MET A 518 4.06 27.27 9.66
N GLN A 519 4.58 26.71 10.77
CA GLN A 519 3.76 26.33 11.91
C GLN A 519 3.09 27.54 12.58
N GLU A 520 3.83 28.65 12.75
CA GLU A 520 3.26 29.90 13.26
C GLU A 520 2.14 30.41 12.35
N LYS A 521 2.33 30.29 11.03
CA LYS A 521 1.38 30.78 10.03
C LYS A 521 0.14 29.92 9.84
N PHE A 522 0.28 28.59 9.82
CA PHE A 522 -0.79 27.64 9.47
C PHE A 522 -1.27 26.77 10.63
N GLY A 523 -0.64 26.90 11.80
CA GLY A 523 -0.98 26.20 13.04
C GLY A 523 -0.30 24.84 13.21
N GLU A 524 -0.19 24.44 14.47
CA GLU A 524 0.47 23.20 14.93
C GLU A 524 -0.10 21.92 14.29
N LEU A 525 -1.39 21.91 13.96
CA LEU A 525 -2.07 20.75 13.36
C LEU A 525 -1.80 20.58 11.86
N ARG A 526 -1.37 21.63 11.15
CA ARG A 526 -1.03 21.56 9.72
C ARG A 526 0.47 21.36 9.49
N VAL A 527 1.30 21.75 10.45
CA VAL A 527 2.76 21.60 10.41
C VAL A 527 3.19 21.07 11.78
N THR A 528 3.32 19.75 11.90
CA THR A 528 3.36 19.05 13.21
C THR A 528 4.69 18.32 13.42
N ASP A 529 5.21 18.39 14.66
CA ASP A 529 6.34 17.55 15.09
C ASP A 529 5.86 16.15 15.49
N THR A 530 6.62 15.13 15.10
CA THR A 530 6.39 13.74 15.54
C THR A 530 7.57 13.20 16.33
N GLY A 531 7.32 12.18 17.16
CA GLY A 531 8.40 11.38 17.76
C GLY A 531 9.14 10.52 16.73
N ILE A 532 10.35 10.08 17.08
CA ILE A 532 11.31 9.33 16.23
C ILE A 532 10.79 7.93 15.91
N ARG A 533 9.94 7.80 14.89
CA ARG A 533 9.15 6.59 14.56
C ARG A 533 8.72 6.58 13.10
N GLU A 534 9.65 6.34 12.18
CA GLU A 534 9.45 6.46 10.73
C GLU A 534 8.32 5.58 10.20
N ALA A 535 8.13 4.37 10.75
CA ALA A 535 7.05 3.49 10.35
C ALA A 535 5.67 4.11 10.62
N THR A 536 5.50 4.74 11.79
CA THR A 536 4.25 5.44 12.14
C THR A 536 4.11 6.80 11.47
N ILE A 537 5.21 7.47 11.09
CA ILE A 537 5.16 8.68 10.25
C ILE A 537 4.51 8.30 8.91
N LEU A 538 5.05 7.29 8.21
CA LEU A 538 4.46 6.86 6.95
C LEU A 538 3.03 6.34 7.13
N GLY A 539 2.79 5.51 8.16
CA GLY A 539 1.46 4.99 8.48
C GLY A 539 0.42 6.08 8.70
N GLN A 540 0.78 7.13 9.45
CA GLN A 540 -0.09 8.30 9.62
C GLN A 540 -0.45 8.91 8.27
N GLY A 541 0.54 9.10 7.39
CA GLY A 541 0.31 9.58 6.03
C GLY A 541 -0.71 8.75 5.27
N ILE A 542 -0.57 7.41 5.29
CA ILE A 542 -1.50 6.51 4.60
C ILE A 542 -2.93 6.67 5.15
N GLY A 543 -3.10 6.64 6.47
CA GLY A 543 -4.42 6.75 7.11
C GLY A 543 -5.09 8.10 6.89
N LEU A 544 -4.31 9.20 6.96
CA LEU A 544 -4.79 10.55 6.66
C LEU A 544 -5.24 10.68 5.20
N ALA A 545 -4.46 10.12 4.26
CA ALA A 545 -4.77 10.17 2.84
C ALA A 545 -6.04 9.39 2.48
N LEU A 546 -6.26 8.22 3.12
CA LEU A 546 -7.51 7.46 2.99
C LEU A 546 -8.75 8.23 3.47
N ARG A 547 -8.54 9.25 4.32
CA ARG A 547 -9.56 10.18 4.84
C ARG A 547 -9.64 11.47 4.03
N GLY A 548 -9.12 11.49 2.81
CA GLY A 548 -9.20 12.62 1.88
C GLY A 548 -8.14 13.71 2.07
N MET A 549 -7.29 13.61 3.09
CA MET A 549 -6.24 14.60 3.33
C MET A 549 -5.09 14.49 2.32
N ARG A 550 -4.25 15.52 2.25
CA ARG A 550 -3.05 15.60 1.37
C ARG A 550 -1.78 15.65 2.23
N PRO A 551 -1.34 14.53 2.82
CA PRO A 551 -0.21 14.53 3.74
C PRO A 551 1.14 14.55 3.02
N ILE A 552 2.06 15.35 3.55
CA ILE A 552 3.50 15.24 3.30
C ILE A 552 4.13 14.61 4.55
N ALA A 553 4.55 13.34 4.43
CA ALA A 553 5.19 12.60 5.50
C ALA A 553 6.71 12.78 5.39
N GLU A 554 7.32 13.43 6.37
CA GLU A 554 8.74 13.76 6.34
C GLU A 554 9.58 12.72 7.09
N ILE A 555 10.46 12.04 6.36
CA ILE A 555 11.50 11.16 6.91
C ILE A 555 12.82 11.90 6.82
N GLN A 556 13.48 12.10 7.96
CA GLN A 556 14.54 13.09 8.09
C GLN A 556 15.67 12.91 7.06
N TYR A 557 16.23 11.71 6.93
CA TYR A 557 17.25 11.37 5.93
C TYR A 557 16.89 10.11 5.16
N PHE A 558 17.37 10.01 3.92
CA PHE A 558 17.06 8.92 3.01
C PHE A 558 17.51 7.56 3.55
N ASP A 559 18.61 7.52 4.33
CA ASP A 559 19.07 6.32 5.04
C ASP A 559 18.03 5.74 6.02
N TYR A 560 17.17 6.58 6.60
CA TYR A 560 16.16 6.16 7.58
C TYR A 560 14.87 5.64 6.94
N LEU A 561 14.75 5.74 5.61
CA LEU A 561 13.65 5.16 4.86
C LEU A 561 13.49 3.65 5.10
N LEU A 562 14.59 2.97 5.44
CA LEU A 562 14.62 1.55 5.80
C LEU A 562 13.63 1.20 6.93
N TYR A 563 13.45 2.08 7.91
CA TYR A 563 12.50 1.88 9.02
C TYR A 563 11.05 1.96 8.55
N ALA A 564 10.77 2.70 7.48
CA ALA A 564 9.44 2.81 6.88
C ALA A 564 9.23 1.87 5.67
N LEU A 565 10.25 1.12 5.24
CA LEU A 565 10.23 0.39 3.97
C LEU A 565 9.09 -0.61 3.90
N GLN A 566 8.85 -1.39 4.96
CA GLN A 566 7.79 -2.40 4.97
C GLN A 566 6.40 -1.76 4.82
N THR A 567 6.16 -0.64 5.51
CA THR A 567 4.93 0.13 5.38
C THR A 567 4.81 0.74 3.97
N MET A 568 5.93 1.14 3.37
CA MET A 568 5.94 1.69 2.02
C MET A 568 5.67 0.63 0.95
N SER A 569 6.36 -0.52 1.02
CA SER A 569 6.31 -1.57 0.01
C SER A 569 4.99 -2.32 0.07
N ASP A 570 4.57 -2.75 1.25
CA ASP A 570 3.48 -3.72 1.37
C ASP A 570 2.13 -3.00 1.52
N ASP A 571 2.13 -1.77 2.06
CA ASP A 571 0.93 -0.97 2.23
C ASP A 571 0.79 0.13 1.17
N LEU A 572 1.63 1.16 1.17
CA LEU A 572 1.41 2.32 0.29
C LEU A 572 1.49 1.94 -1.20
N ALA A 573 2.58 1.30 -1.62
CA ALA A 573 2.87 1.02 -3.03
C ALA A 573 1.85 0.09 -3.68
N THR A 574 1.27 -0.84 -2.92
CA THR A 574 0.32 -1.81 -3.48
C THR A 574 -1.14 -1.36 -3.39
N MET A 575 -1.47 -0.21 -2.78
CA MET A 575 -2.85 0.13 -2.44
C MET A 575 -3.80 0.22 -3.64
N GLN A 576 -3.46 1.01 -4.67
CA GLN A 576 -4.27 1.12 -5.87
C GLN A 576 -4.39 -0.23 -6.59
N TYR A 577 -3.26 -0.93 -6.73
CA TYR A 577 -3.22 -2.24 -7.37
C TYR A 577 -4.09 -3.24 -6.62
N ARG A 578 -3.87 -3.47 -5.33
CA ARG A 578 -4.54 -4.52 -4.56
C ARG A 578 -6.04 -4.27 -4.35
N THR A 579 -6.51 -3.03 -4.53
CA THR A 579 -7.94 -2.69 -4.49
C THR A 579 -8.58 -2.56 -5.88
N LYS A 580 -7.79 -2.72 -6.95
CA LYS A 580 -8.19 -2.48 -8.35
C LYS A 580 -8.81 -1.09 -8.50
N GLY A 581 -8.08 -0.05 -8.07
CA GLY A 581 -8.52 1.35 -8.08
C GLY A 581 -9.65 1.67 -7.10
N GLY A 582 -9.84 0.87 -6.04
CA GLY A 582 -10.94 1.05 -5.09
C GLY A 582 -10.63 2.05 -3.97
N GLN A 583 -9.35 2.25 -3.70
CA GLN A 583 -8.82 3.17 -2.71
C GLN A 583 -7.56 3.84 -3.25
N LYS A 584 -7.26 5.04 -2.74
CA LYS A 584 -6.03 5.78 -3.03
C LYS A 584 -5.49 6.43 -1.76
N ALA A 585 -4.17 6.57 -1.70
CA ALA A 585 -3.46 7.27 -0.65
C ALA A 585 -2.35 8.13 -1.28
N PRO A 586 -2.65 9.35 -1.75
CA PRO A 586 -1.67 10.26 -2.36
C PRO A 586 -0.74 10.89 -1.32
N VAL A 587 0.02 10.05 -0.62
CA VAL A 587 1.04 10.47 0.35
C VAL A 587 2.28 10.92 -0.40
N ILE A 588 2.80 12.10 -0.05
CA ILE A 588 4.12 12.51 -0.51
C ILE A 588 5.11 12.24 0.62
N ILE A 589 6.01 11.29 0.42
CA ILE A 589 7.13 11.04 1.31
C ILE A 589 8.24 12.01 0.94
N ARG A 590 8.59 12.87 1.88
CA ARG A 590 9.66 13.85 1.74
C ARG A 590 10.89 13.36 2.48
N THR A 591 12.04 13.37 1.83
CA THR A 591 13.31 13.05 2.48
C THR A 591 14.49 13.81 1.86
N ARG A 592 15.65 13.73 2.50
CA ARG A 592 16.91 14.29 2.01
C ARG A 592 17.88 13.19 1.74
N GLY A 593 18.43 13.18 0.54
CA GLY A 593 19.48 12.25 0.17
C GLY A 593 20.66 12.99 -0.44
N HIS A 594 21.70 12.20 -0.68
CA HIS A 594 22.82 12.53 -1.53
C HIS A 594 23.81 13.58 -0.96
N ARG A 595 25.02 13.09 -0.67
CA ARG A 595 26.27 13.85 -0.39
C ARG A 595 26.31 14.71 0.88
N LEU A 596 25.79 14.21 2.00
CA LEU A 596 26.41 14.50 3.31
C LEU A 596 27.60 13.55 3.50
N GLU A 597 28.42 13.79 4.53
CA GLU A 597 29.54 12.92 4.88
C GLU A 597 29.14 11.91 5.96
N GLY A 598 29.43 10.63 5.72
CA GLY A 598 29.29 9.56 6.71
C GLY A 598 28.15 8.56 6.45
N ILE A 599 28.43 7.32 6.83
CA ILE A 599 27.69 6.09 6.54
C ILE A 599 26.15 6.13 6.69
N TRP A 600 25.59 6.99 7.56
CA TRP A 600 24.16 7.08 7.85
C TRP A 600 23.48 8.37 7.37
N HIS A 601 24.19 9.18 6.58
CA HIS A 601 23.67 10.43 6.00
C HIS A 601 24.10 10.63 4.53
N SER A 602 24.88 9.70 3.99
CA SER A 602 25.45 9.74 2.64
C SER A 602 24.99 8.57 1.77
N GLY A 603 24.19 7.66 2.31
CA GLY A 603 23.75 6.47 1.60
C GLY A 603 22.80 6.82 0.44
N SER A 604 22.89 6.02 -0.63
CA SER A 604 21.99 6.10 -1.78
C SER A 604 21.34 4.73 -2.06
N PRO A 605 20.47 4.20 -1.19
CA PRO A 605 19.82 2.89 -1.39
C PRO A 605 18.75 2.89 -2.50
N LEU A 606 19.03 3.50 -3.66
CA LEU A 606 18.08 3.66 -4.77
C LEU A 606 17.71 2.33 -5.43
N SER A 607 18.67 1.40 -5.54
CA SER A 607 18.45 0.02 -5.99
C SER A 607 17.33 -0.68 -5.21
N MET A 608 17.33 -0.54 -3.88
CA MET A 608 16.27 -1.04 -3.01
C MET A 608 14.96 -0.30 -3.28
N VAL A 609 14.98 1.03 -3.31
CA VAL A 609 13.78 1.85 -3.54
C VAL A 609 13.08 1.50 -4.85
N ILE A 610 13.78 1.58 -5.99
CA ILE A 610 13.20 1.34 -7.33
C ILE A 610 12.51 -0.03 -7.42
N ASN A 611 13.03 -1.03 -6.72
CA ASN A 611 12.52 -2.40 -6.77
C ASN A 611 11.45 -2.69 -5.72
N SER A 612 11.47 -2.05 -4.56
CA SER A 612 10.55 -2.34 -3.45
C SER A 612 9.26 -1.54 -3.46
N ILE A 613 9.19 -0.38 -4.14
CA ILE A 613 8.05 0.55 -3.99
C ILE A 613 7.31 0.85 -5.30
N ARG A 614 7.26 -0.10 -6.24
CA ARG A 614 6.48 0.06 -7.49
C ARG A 614 5.00 0.33 -7.19
N GLY A 615 4.48 1.45 -7.69
CA GLY A 615 3.19 2.03 -7.29
C GLY A 615 3.35 3.33 -6.49
N VAL A 616 4.59 3.71 -6.14
CA VAL A 616 5.00 5.03 -5.66
C VAL A 616 5.98 5.63 -6.66
N HIS A 617 5.78 6.89 -7.02
CA HIS A 617 6.71 7.61 -7.90
C HIS A 617 8.02 7.94 -7.17
N VAL A 618 9.15 7.91 -7.86
CA VAL A 618 10.48 8.17 -7.28
C VAL A 618 11.09 9.37 -7.97
N CYS A 619 11.17 10.47 -7.23
CA CYS A 619 11.64 11.77 -7.68
C CYS A 619 13.04 12.06 -7.12
N VAL A 620 13.95 12.50 -7.99
CA VAL A 620 15.36 12.79 -7.69
C VAL A 620 15.75 14.17 -8.24
N PRO A 621 15.11 15.26 -7.77
CA PRO A 621 15.38 16.61 -8.27
C PRO A 621 16.85 17.00 -8.12
N ARG A 622 17.41 17.70 -9.12
CA ARG A 622 18.78 18.24 -9.06
C ARG A 622 18.96 19.46 -8.15
N ASN A 623 17.88 20.21 -7.90
CA ASN A 623 17.86 21.44 -7.11
C ASN A 623 16.47 21.74 -6.52
N MET A 624 16.34 22.83 -5.76
CA MET A 624 15.11 23.14 -5.02
C MET A 624 14.01 23.74 -5.90
N THR A 625 14.36 24.36 -7.02
CA THR A 625 13.38 24.78 -8.02
C THR A 625 12.67 23.59 -8.65
N ILE A 626 13.42 22.56 -9.09
CA ILE A 626 12.82 21.33 -9.61
C ILE A 626 12.00 20.61 -8.54
N ALA A 627 12.50 20.53 -7.30
CA ALA A 627 11.75 19.96 -6.19
C ALA A 627 10.39 20.66 -5.98
N ALA A 628 10.37 22.00 -5.94
CA ALA A 628 9.15 22.79 -5.83
C ALA A 628 8.16 22.50 -6.98
N GLY A 629 8.65 22.42 -8.22
CA GLY A 629 7.82 22.09 -9.38
C GLY A 629 7.23 20.68 -9.31
N LEU A 630 7.98 19.71 -8.78
CA LEU A 630 7.49 18.35 -8.54
C LEU A 630 6.42 18.33 -7.44
N TYR A 631 6.59 19.04 -6.32
CA TYR A 631 5.55 19.16 -5.29
C TYR A 631 4.25 19.75 -5.83
N ASN A 632 4.35 20.77 -6.68
CA ASN A 632 3.18 21.40 -7.32
C ASN A 632 2.43 20.39 -8.20
N THR A 633 3.14 19.59 -9.01
CA THR A 633 2.55 18.51 -9.82
C THR A 633 1.94 17.42 -8.94
N LEU A 634 2.66 16.94 -7.92
CA LEU A 634 2.24 15.83 -7.07
C LEU A 634 0.98 16.17 -6.24
N LEU A 635 0.83 17.42 -5.81
CA LEU A 635 -0.36 17.86 -5.07
C LEU A 635 -1.62 17.97 -5.94
N GLU A 636 -1.47 18.16 -7.26
CA GLU A 636 -2.59 18.06 -8.22
C GLU A 636 -2.94 16.59 -8.54
N SER A 637 -1.98 15.67 -8.41
CA SER A 637 -2.18 14.23 -8.69
C SER A 637 -2.82 13.50 -7.52
N ASP A 638 -3.39 12.32 -7.76
CA ASP A 638 -3.91 11.41 -6.73
C ASP A 638 -3.04 10.17 -6.47
N GLU A 639 -1.75 10.28 -6.79
CA GLU A 639 -0.77 9.21 -6.67
C GLU A 639 0.32 9.51 -5.61
N PRO A 640 0.86 8.47 -4.93
CA PRO A 640 1.92 8.67 -3.96
C PRO A 640 3.29 8.87 -4.61
N ALA A 641 4.17 9.57 -3.92
CA ALA A 641 5.53 9.80 -4.37
C ALA A 641 6.55 9.86 -3.23
N LEU A 642 7.78 9.46 -3.52
CA LEU A 642 8.97 9.72 -2.74
C LEU A 642 9.78 10.82 -3.42
N VAL A 643 10.02 11.93 -2.73
CA VAL A 643 10.85 13.05 -3.17
C VAL A 643 12.14 13.08 -2.38
N ILE A 644 13.26 12.82 -3.06
CA ILE A 644 14.60 12.79 -2.48
C ILE A 644 15.29 14.11 -2.81
N GLU A 645 15.18 15.07 -1.89
CA GLU A 645 15.76 16.41 -2.07
C GLU A 645 17.29 16.35 -1.93
N PRO A 646 18.06 17.02 -2.82
CA PRO A 646 19.52 17.01 -2.78
C PRO A 646 20.00 17.84 -1.60
N LEU A 647 20.64 17.20 -0.61
CA LEU A 647 20.94 17.84 0.67
C LEU A 647 21.83 19.07 0.54
N ASN A 648 22.85 19.04 -0.32
CA ASN A 648 23.69 20.22 -0.52
C ASN A 648 22.93 21.38 -1.19
N GLY A 649 21.86 21.07 -1.95
CA GLY A 649 21.03 22.03 -2.67
C GLY A 649 20.36 23.08 -1.78
N TYR A 650 20.09 22.79 -0.50
CA TYR A 650 19.44 23.76 0.40
C TYR A 650 20.24 25.05 0.58
N ARG A 651 21.57 24.97 0.52
CA ARG A 651 22.49 26.10 0.73
C ARG A 651 22.99 26.72 -0.57
N LEU A 652 22.72 26.07 -1.70
CA LEU A 652 23.10 26.59 -3.01
C LEU A 652 22.22 27.76 -3.40
N LYS A 653 22.77 28.64 -4.24
CA LYS A 653 22.07 29.82 -4.71
C LYS A 653 21.27 29.48 -5.95
N GLU A 654 19.98 29.81 -5.91
CA GLU A 654 19.02 29.62 -7.01
C GLU A 654 18.28 30.93 -7.27
N LYS A 655 17.87 31.16 -8.51
CA LYS A 655 16.99 32.28 -8.87
C LYS A 655 15.58 31.94 -8.40
N LEU A 656 14.93 32.81 -7.64
CA LEU A 656 13.59 32.57 -7.11
C LEU A 656 12.55 32.72 -8.24
N PRO A 657 11.74 31.69 -8.56
CA PRO A 657 10.68 31.83 -9.54
C PRO A 657 9.60 32.83 -9.10
N ASP A 658 9.04 33.59 -10.03
CA ASP A 658 7.98 34.56 -9.74
C ASP A 658 6.59 33.91 -9.62
N ASN A 659 6.42 32.70 -10.15
CA ASN A 659 5.17 31.93 -10.19
C ASN A 659 5.14 30.73 -9.23
N LEU A 660 5.69 30.88 -8.01
CA LEU A 660 5.65 29.86 -6.95
C LEU A 660 4.23 29.31 -6.71
N GLY A 661 4.12 28.00 -6.52
CA GLY A 661 2.86 27.28 -6.35
C GLY A 661 2.10 26.96 -7.65
N GLU A 662 2.56 27.47 -8.80
CA GLU A 662 1.89 27.29 -10.10
C GLU A 662 2.72 26.57 -11.16
N PHE A 663 4.05 26.74 -11.16
CA PHE A 663 4.91 26.00 -12.09
C PHE A 663 4.96 24.50 -11.73
N LYS A 664 5.07 23.63 -12.73
CA LYS A 664 4.89 22.19 -12.62
C LYS A 664 5.91 21.44 -13.45
N THR A 665 6.64 20.54 -12.80
CA THR A 665 7.60 19.65 -13.45
C THR A 665 6.92 18.34 -13.81
N SER A 666 7.02 17.91 -15.07
CA SER A 666 6.54 16.59 -15.50
C SER A 666 7.39 15.47 -14.91
N LEU A 667 6.76 14.39 -14.47
CA LEU A 667 7.47 13.18 -14.07
C LEU A 667 7.83 12.34 -15.30
N GLY A 668 9.02 11.73 -15.27
CA GLY A 668 9.51 10.83 -16.31
C GLY A 668 10.05 11.53 -17.55
N VAL A 669 10.21 12.85 -17.54
CA VAL A 669 10.66 13.64 -18.69
C VAL A 669 12.06 14.21 -18.42
N PRO A 670 13.12 13.64 -18.99
CA PRO A 670 14.48 14.15 -18.82
C PRO A 670 14.68 15.52 -19.45
N GLU A 671 15.66 16.26 -18.94
CA GLU A 671 16.09 17.57 -19.43
C GLU A 671 17.53 17.50 -19.93
N VAL A 672 17.78 18.01 -21.14
CA VAL A 672 19.14 18.20 -21.67
C VAL A 672 19.66 19.51 -21.10
N LEU A 673 20.68 19.43 -20.23
CA LEU A 673 21.30 20.59 -19.57
C LEU A 673 22.45 21.18 -20.38
N ASN A 674 23.15 20.34 -21.15
CA ASN A 674 24.20 20.76 -22.07
C ASN A 674 24.05 19.97 -23.37
N GLU A 675 23.97 20.67 -24.51
CA GLU A 675 23.96 20.06 -25.84
C GLU A 675 25.36 19.57 -26.22
N GLY A 676 25.45 18.35 -26.72
CA GLY A 676 26.71 17.76 -27.19
C GLY A 676 26.55 16.86 -28.41
N SER A 677 27.67 16.35 -28.92
CA SER A 677 27.71 15.55 -30.16
C SER A 677 28.51 14.27 -30.07
N ASP A 678 29.39 14.11 -29.08
CA ASP A 678 30.37 13.02 -29.06
C ASP A 678 29.95 11.89 -28.13
N ILE A 679 29.29 12.22 -27.01
CA ILE A 679 28.84 11.27 -26.00
C ILE A 679 27.65 11.80 -25.20
N THR A 680 26.72 10.92 -24.83
CA THR A 680 25.61 11.24 -23.91
C THR A 680 25.97 10.83 -22.49
N LEU A 681 25.83 11.74 -21.53
CA LEU A 681 26.03 11.51 -20.09
C LEU A 681 24.70 11.70 -19.37
N VAL A 682 24.20 10.64 -18.73
CA VAL A 682 22.89 10.61 -18.06
C VAL A 682 23.06 10.50 -16.55
N THR A 683 22.45 11.41 -15.79
CA THR A 683 22.55 11.43 -14.32
C THR A 683 21.32 12.10 -13.67
N TYR A 684 21.33 12.29 -12.35
CA TYR A 684 20.27 12.97 -11.59
C TYR A 684 20.77 13.53 -10.25
N GLY A 685 19.89 14.24 -9.54
CA GLY A 685 20.10 14.63 -8.15
C GLY A 685 21.40 15.42 -7.94
N SER A 686 22.10 15.13 -6.84
CA SER A 686 23.38 15.79 -6.54
C SER A 686 24.47 15.49 -7.57
N CYS A 687 24.40 14.35 -8.30
CA CYS A 687 25.38 13.97 -9.32
C CYS A 687 25.41 14.93 -10.51
N VAL A 688 24.30 15.60 -10.83
CA VAL A 688 24.24 16.60 -11.92
C VAL A 688 25.35 17.64 -11.81
N ARG A 689 25.59 18.19 -10.61
CA ARG A 689 26.61 19.22 -10.43
C ARG A 689 28.04 18.69 -10.64
N ILE A 690 28.30 17.43 -10.30
CA ILE A 690 29.60 16.81 -10.58
C ILE A 690 29.77 16.58 -12.08
N ALA A 691 28.70 16.12 -12.75
CA ALA A 691 28.72 15.97 -14.20
C ALA A 691 28.94 17.31 -14.92
N GLU A 692 28.29 18.40 -14.48
CA GLU A 692 28.53 19.75 -15.01
C GLU A 692 29.98 20.21 -14.88
N ASP A 693 30.68 19.79 -13.82
CA ASP A 693 32.10 20.09 -13.66
C ASP A 693 32.97 19.25 -14.61
N ALA A 694 32.72 17.95 -14.69
CA ALA A 694 33.40 17.06 -15.64
C ALA A 694 33.21 17.51 -17.10
N VAL A 695 32.01 17.96 -17.47
CA VAL A 695 31.71 18.48 -18.82
C VAL A 695 32.59 19.69 -19.16
N LYS A 696 32.87 20.58 -18.20
CA LYS A 696 33.78 21.71 -18.42
C LYS A 696 35.21 21.24 -18.67
N GLN A 697 35.68 20.27 -17.89
CA GLN A 697 37.02 19.70 -18.04
C GLN A 697 37.18 18.96 -19.38
N LEU A 698 36.18 18.17 -19.79
CA LEU A 698 36.17 17.45 -21.06
C LEU A 698 36.17 18.39 -22.28
N LYS A 699 35.52 19.55 -22.16
CA LYS A 699 35.51 20.57 -23.21
C LYS A 699 36.91 21.12 -23.51
N ASP A 700 37.79 21.21 -22.52
CA ASP A 700 39.18 21.64 -22.71
C ASP A 700 40.00 20.66 -23.56
N PHE A 701 39.50 19.44 -23.76
CA PHE A 701 40.07 18.39 -24.60
C PHE A 701 39.28 18.17 -25.90
N ASP A 702 38.45 19.13 -26.32
CA ASP A 702 37.62 19.05 -27.53
C ASP A 702 36.69 17.82 -27.54
N ILE A 703 36.11 17.48 -26.39
CA ILE A 703 35.07 16.46 -26.22
C ILE A 703 33.73 17.14 -25.93
N SER A 704 32.75 16.91 -26.80
CA SER A 704 31.42 17.51 -26.76
C SER A 704 30.41 16.58 -26.08
N VAL A 705 30.07 16.85 -24.83
CA VAL A 705 29.20 15.98 -24.00
C VAL A 705 27.75 16.47 -23.99
N GLU A 706 26.81 15.60 -24.32
CA GLU A 706 25.37 15.81 -24.11
C GLU A 706 25.00 15.43 -22.67
N LEU A 707 24.77 16.40 -21.79
CA LEU A 707 24.43 16.15 -20.38
C LEU A 707 22.92 16.13 -20.16
N ILE A 708 22.40 15.05 -19.59
CA ILE A 708 20.98 14.84 -19.32
C ILE A 708 20.72 14.62 -17.83
N ASP A 709 19.79 15.39 -17.26
CA ASP A 709 19.20 15.16 -15.93
C ASP A 709 17.85 14.45 -16.07
N VAL A 710 17.71 13.28 -15.44
CA VAL A 710 16.50 12.45 -15.57
C VAL A 710 15.36 12.88 -14.65
N GLN A 711 15.65 13.61 -13.57
CA GLN A 711 14.71 14.16 -12.57
C GLN A 711 13.82 13.16 -11.80
N THR A 712 13.49 12.02 -12.39
CA THR A 712 12.71 10.93 -11.79
C THR A 712 13.24 9.57 -12.24
N LEU A 713 13.12 8.57 -11.37
CA LEU A 713 13.48 7.18 -11.65
C LEU A 713 12.24 6.30 -11.83
N LEU A 714 11.11 6.67 -11.23
CA LEU A 714 9.81 6.06 -11.47
C LEU A 714 8.76 7.19 -11.60
N PRO A 715 8.19 7.42 -12.80
CA PRO A 715 8.58 6.86 -14.10
C PRO A 715 9.95 7.35 -14.59
N PHE A 716 10.51 6.70 -15.60
CA PHE A 716 11.80 7.02 -16.20
C PHE A 716 11.67 7.16 -17.71
N ASP A 717 12.10 8.30 -18.25
CA ASP A 717 12.23 8.62 -19.68
C ASP A 717 11.04 8.16 -20.56
N VAL A 718 9.84 8.60 -20.19
CA VAL A 718 8.57 8.18 -20.84
C VAL A 718 8.44 8.68 -22.28
N ASN A 719 9.19 9.72 -22.65
CA ASN A 719 9.24 10.28 -23.99
C ASN A 719 10.46 9.83 -24.80
N SER A 720 11.28 8.91 -24.26
CA SER A 720 12.49 8.38 -24.92
C SER A 720 13.46 9.47 -25.37
N ARG A 721 13.61 10.53 -24.57
CA ARG A 721 14.50 11.66 -24.88
C ARG A 721 15.96 11.22 -24.91
N ILE A 722 16.34 10.30 -24.03
CA ILE A 722 17.72 9.78 -23.98
C ILE A 722 18.05 9.00 -25.25
N LEU A 723 17.10 8.22 -25.80
CA LEU A 723 17.28 7.54 -27.08
C LEU A 723 17.59 8.53 -28.21
N GLU A 724 16.91 9.68 -28.28
CA GLU A 724 17.19 10.69 -29.31
C GLU A 724 18.58 11.30 -29.17
N SER A 725 19.05 11.51 -27.94
CA SER A 725 20.44 11.91 -27.68
C SER A 725 21.45 10.84 -28.09
N VAL A 726 21.18 9.56 -27.80
CA VAL A 726 22.05 8.44 -28.22
C VAL A 726 22.15 8.34 -29.74
N LYS A 727 21.07 8.59 -30.48
CA LYS A 727 21.11 8.62 -31.95
C LYS A 727 22.05 9.70 -32.51
N LYS A 728 22.22 10.79 -31.76
CA LYS A 728 23.14 11.89 -32.10
C LYS A 728 24.58 11.56 -31.73
N THR A 729 24.81 10.97 -30.55
CA THR A 729 26.16 10.81 -30.00
C THR A 729 26.79 9.44 -30.20
N ASN A 730 25.99 8.42 -30.49
CA ASN A 730 26.37 7.01 -30.66
C ASN A 730 27.11 6.38 -29.45
N ARG A 731 27.15 7.06 -28.31
CA ARG A 731 27.84 6.65 -27.08
C ARG A 731 27.07 7.15 -25.86
N ILE A 732 27.07 6.36 -24.79
CA ILE A 732 26.34 6.70 -23.57
C ILE A 732 27.06 6.24 -22.29
N VAL A 733 27.03 7.10 -21.28
CA VAL A 733 27.45 6.84 -19.90
C VAL A 733 26.30 7.16 -18.94
N PHE A 734 26.05 6.27 -17.99
CA PHE A 734 25.14 6.51 -16.87
C PHE A 734 25.94 6.75 -15.60
N PHE A 735 25.56 7.75 -14.81
CA PHE A 735 26.32 8.18 -13.65
C PHE A 735 25.41 8.40 -12.43
N ASP A 736 25.72 7.75 -11.32
CA ASP A 736 25.09 7.99 -10.03
C ASP A 736 26.05 7.75 -8.85
N GLU A 737 25.50 7.74 -7.64
CA GLU A 737 26.19 7.44 -6.38
C GLU A 737 25.54 6.25 -5.63
N ASP A 738 24.74 5.44 -6.32
CA ASP A 738 24.29 4.15 -5.80
C ASP A 738 25.41 3.11 -5.98
N VAL A 739 25.27 1.97 -5.31
CA VAL A 739 26.22 0.87 -5.45
C VAL A 739 26.12 0.23 -6.86
N PRO A 740 27.18 -0.43 -7.34
CA PRO A 740 27.18 -1.16 -8.60
C PRO A 740 25.97 -2.09 -8.77
N GLY A 741 25.37 -2.06 -9.95
CA GLY A 741 24.13 -2.80 -10.25
C GLY A 741 22.83 -2.11 -9.80
N GLY A 742 22.93 -0.91 -9.23
CA GLY A 742 21.80 -0.11 -8.76
C GLY A 742 21.12 0.76 -9.82
N ALA A 743 20.87 2.04 -9.49
CA ALA A 743 20.08 2.94 -10.32
C ALA A 743 20.67 3.15 -11.73
N THR A 744 21.98 3.27 -11.90
CA THR A 744 22.64 3.29 -13.23
C THR A 744 22.33 2.06 -14.08
N ALA A 745 22.34 0.86 -13.50
CA ALA A 745 22.01 -0.38 -14.22
C ALA A 745 20.54 -0.40 -14.63
N PHE A 746 19.64 0.09 -13.77
CA PHE A 746 18.23 0.29 -14.12
C PHE A 746 18.04 1.26 -15.30
N MET A 747 18.68 2.44 -15.25
CA MET A 747 18.60 3.43 -16.33
C MET A 747 19.15 2.85 -17.65
N MET A 748 20.30 2.18 -17.58
CA MET A 748 20.92 1.52 -18.72
C MET A 748 20.01 0.45 -19.33
N GLN A 749 19.41 -0.42 -18.52
CA GLN A 749 18.47 -1.44 -19.01
C GLN A 749 17.28 -0.78 -19.74
N LYS A 750 16.70 0.28 -19.16
CA LYS A 750 15.57 1.00 -19.77
C LYS A 750 15.90 1.59 -21.14
N VAL A 751 17.04 2.24 -21.26
CA VAL A 751 17.42 2.88 -22.53
C VAL A 751 17.86 1.84 -23.56
N LEU A 752 18.70 0.87 -23.18
CA LEU A 752 19.26 -0.09 -24.13
C LEU A 752 18.25 -1.16 -24.55
N GLU A 753 17.56 -1.78 -23.59
CA GLU A 753 16.67 -2.91 -23.83
C GLU A 753 15.25 -2.45 -24.19
N ASP A 754 14.64 -1.58 -23.38
CA ASP A 754 13.23 -1.21 -23.59
C ASP A 754 13.10 -0.24 -24.77
N GLN A 755 13.92 0.81 -24.80
CA GLN A 755 13.89 1.84 -25.87
C GLN A 755 14.74 1.48 -27.10
N LYS A 756 15.45 0.35 -27.09
CA LYS A 756 16.25 -0.15 -28.23
C LYS A 756 17.44 0.72 -28.62
N ALA A 757 18.03 1.46 -27.68
CA ALA A 757 19.20 2.30 -27.95
C ALA A 757 20.45 1.49 -28.37
N TYR A 758 20.52 0.20 -28.04
CA TYR A 758 21.61 -0.70 -28.43
C TYR A 758 21.98 -0.64 -29.92
N PHE A 759 21.00 -0.44 -30.81
CA PHE A 759 21.23 -0.41 -32.26
C PHE A 759 21.96 0.85 -32.76
N TYR A 760 22.16 1.85 -31.90
CA TYR A 760 22.77 3.13 -32.27
C TYR A 760 24.15 3.32 -31.65
N LEU A 761 24.65 2.36 -30.88
CA LEU A 761 25.91 2.49 -30.16
C LEU A 761 27.12 2.05 -31.00
N ASP A 762 28.14 2.90 -31.03
CA ASP A 762 29.46 2.61 -31.60
C ASP A 762 30.45 2.09 -30.55
N SER A 763 30.18 2.33 -29.27
CA SER A 763 31.00 1.92 -28.13
C SER A 763 30.16 1.22 -27.06
N GLU A 764 30.80 0.40 -26.23
CA GLU A 764 30.12 -0.25 -25.11
C GLU A 764 29.55 0.82 -24.15
N PRO A 765 28.26 0.73 -23.76
CA PRO A 765 27.69 1.63 -22.77
C PRO A 765 28.34 1.38 -21.40
N LYS A 766 28.62 2.44 -20.64
CA LYS A 766 29.29 2.33 -19.33
C LYS A 766 28.49 2.98 -18.21
N THR A 767 28.77 2.53 -16.99
CA THR A 767 28.18 3.03 -15.75
C THR A 767 29.27 3.52 -14.80
N ILE A 768 29.03 4.66 -14.15
CA ILE A 768 29.85 5.20 -13.04
C ILE A 768 28.98 5.15 -11.79
N THR A 769 29.51 4.54 -10.72
CA THR A 769 28.77 4.24 -9.47
C THR A 769 29.68 4.47 -8.26
N ALA A 770 29.09 4.46 -7.06
CA ALA A 770 29.86 4.37 -5.82
C ALA A 770 30.61 3.03 -5.71
N LYS A 771 31.43 2.89 -4.67
CA LYS A 771 32.01 1.58 -4.30
C LYS A 771 30.94 0.66 -3.69
N ASP A 772 31.22 -0.65 -3.59
CA ASP A 772 30.34 -1.68 -3.01
C ASP A 772 30.17 -1.56 -1.47
N HIS A 773 30.13 -0.34 -0.94
CA HIS A 773 29.90 -0.04 0.47
C HIS A 773 29.36 1.39 0.61
N ARG A 774 28.73 1.66 1.75
CA ARG A 774 28.35 3.03 2.11
C ARG A 774 29.58 3.93 2.25
N PRO A 775 29.46 5.23 2.00
CA PRO A 775 30.61 6.13 2.09
C PRO A 775 31.21 6.21 3.50
N ALA A 776 32.54 6.15 3.56
CA ALA A 776 33.26 6.41 4.79
C ALA A 776 33.08 7.88 5.23
N TYR A 777 33.31 8.17 6.51
CA TYR A 777 33.14 9.52 7.05
C TYR A 777 34.26 10.47 6.64
N GLY A 778 33.92 11.75 6.51
CA GLY A 778 34.82 12.84 6.14
C GLY A 778 34.95 13.00 4.63
N THR A 779 35.48 14.14 4.20
CA THR A 779 35.67 14.49 2.78
C THR A 779 36.50 13.44 2.03
N ASP A 780 37.58 12.92 2.63
CA ASP A 780 38.35 11.83 2.03
C ASP A 780 37.51 10.55 1.89
N GLY A 781 36.69 10.25 2.90
CA GLY A 781 35.80 9.10 2.89
C GLY A 781 34.76 9.20 1.77
N ASP A 782 34.19 10.38 1.56
CA ASP A 782 33.30 10.68 0.44
C ASP A 782 34.03 10.52 -0.90
N TYR A 783 35.18 11.20 -1.07
CA TYR A 783 35.97 11.18 -2.30
C TYR A 783 36.36 9.77 -2.76
N PHE A 784 36.80 8.90 -1.84
CA PHE A 784 37.21 7.53 -2.21
C PHE A 784 36.05 6.53 -2.32
N SER A 785 34.87 6.85 -1.79
CA SER A 785 33.70 5.96 -1.82
C SER A 785 32.72 6.30 -2.93
N ASN A 786 32.58 7.58 -3.26
CA ASN A 786 31.66 8.09 -4.25
C ASN A 786 32.43 8.58 -5.49
N PRO A 787 31.80 8.52 -6.68
CA PRO A 787 32.41 9.00 -7.90
C PRO A 787 32.41 10.53 -8.03
N ASN A 788 33.50 11.07 -8.58
CA ASN A 788 33.80 12.48 -8.70
C ASN A 788 33.88 12.92 -10.18
N ALA A 789 34.21 14.21 -10.41
CA ALA A 789 34.29 14.76 -11.75
C ALA A 789 35.43 14.13 -12.56
N GLU A 790 36.51 13.77 -11.87
CA GLU A 790 37.68 13.09 -12.39
C GLU A 790 37.32 11.69 -12.89
N ASP A 791 36.54 10.90 -12.13
CA ASP A 791 36.09 9.57 -12.58
C ASP A 791 35.24 9.66 -13.85
N VAL A 792 34.39 10.70 -13.96
CA VAL A 792 33.59 10.98 -15.16
C VAL A 792 34.47 11.38 -16.34
N PHE A 793 35.43 12.27 -16.12
CA PHE A 793 36.40 12.69 -17.12
C PHE A 793 37.18 11.48 -17.65
N GLU A 794 37.77 10.69 -16.76
CA GLU A 794 38.62 9.54 -17.09
C GLU A 794 37.87 8.52 -17.95
N LEU A 795 36.67 8.14 -17.53
CA LEU A 795 35.88 7.15 -18.28
C LEU A 795 35.47 7.67 -19.67
N ILE A 796 34.98 8.91 -19.76
CA ILE A 796 34.57 9.48 -21.04
C ILE A 796 35.79 9.65 -21.97
N TYR A 797 36.91 10.13 -21.44
CA TYR A 797 38.14 10.29 -22.21
C TYR A 797 38.62 8.95 -22.76
N GLU A 798 38.59 7.87 -21.97
CA GLU A 798 38.95 6.53 -22.44
C GLU A 798 38.01 6.00 -23.52
N ILE A 799 36.70 6.26 -23.44
CA ILE A 799 35.74 5.93 -24.50
C ILE A 799 36.08 6.68 -25.80
N MET A 800 36.41 7.97 -25.70
CA MET A 800 36.81 8.76 -26.87
C MET A 800 38.13 8.26 -27.46
N ARG A 801 39.09 7.89 -26.61
CA ARG A 801 40.36 7.28 -26.97
C ARG A 801 40.22 5.92 -27.64
N GLU A 802 39.30 5.07 -27.21
CA GLU A 802 38.98 3.80 -27.87
C GLU A 802 38.70 4.01 -29.36
N SER A 803 37.90 5.05 -29.67
CA SER A 803 37.52 5.38 -31.05
C SER A 803 38.61 6.10 -31.85
N ASN A 804 39.46 6.90 -31.18
CA ASN A 804 40.49 7.71 -31.82
C ASN A 804 41.71 7.93 -30.91
N PRO A 805 42.61 6.93 -30.80
CA PRO A 805 43.73 6.99 -29.87
C PRO A 805 44.82 7.99 -30.26
N ASP A 806 44.87 8.41 -31.54
CA ASP A 806 45.80 9.42 -32.01
C ASP A 806 45.38 10.83 -31.58
N LYS A 807 44.06 11.13 -31.59
CA LYS A 807 43.52 12.41 -31.09
C LYS A 807 43.54 12.45 -29.56
N PHE A 808 43.26 11.33 -28.91
CA PHE A 808 43.16 11.23 -27.45
C PHE A 808 44.20 10.23 -26.91
N PRO A 809 45.46 10.65 -26.72
CA PRO A 809 46.51 9.78 -26.18
C PRO A 809 46.25 9.43 -24.71
N SER A 810 46.83 8.31 -24.24
CA SER A 810 46.71 7.88 -22.83
C SER A 810 47.24 8.96 -21.88
N ILE A 811 46.43 9.38 -20.91
CA ILE A 811 46.82 10.39 -19.90
C ILE A 811 47.43 9.72 -18.67
N TYR A 812 46.88 8.58 -18.26
CA TYR A 812 47.29 7.85 -17.06
C TYR A 812 48.18 6.65 -17.41
N ILE A 813 49.02 6.25 -16.45
CA ILE A 813 49.86 5.05 -16.57
C ILE A 813 49.01 3.85 -16.17
N ASN A 814 48.83 2.91 -17.10
CA ASN A 814 48.14 1.63 -16.85
C ASN A 814 48.81 0.78 -15.77
#